data_AF-A0A2V8HQW1-F1
#
_entry.id   AF-A0A2V8HQW1-F1
#
_cell.length_a   1.000
_cell.length_b   1.000
_cell.length_c   1.000
_cell.angle_alpha   90.00
_cell.angle_beta   90.00
_cell.angle_gamma   90.00
#
_symmetry.space_group_name_H-M   'P 1'
#
loop_
_entity.id
_entity.type
_entity.pdbx_description
1 polymer ?
#
loop_
_entity_poly.entity_id
_entity_poly.type
_entity_poly.pdbx_seq_one_letter_code
_entity_poly.pdbx_strand_id
1 'polypeptide(L)'
;MKRILATLAVILAASWVAAQNRQVPVFEPDPLWSQALPNRWATGAIGGIAVDSHDNVWVFHRPGTIPESERGASLTPPASECCIPAPSVLEFSPDGRLLQAWGKPGPGYEWFKTEHGILVDDKDNVWLSGSAKEDNQILKFTRDGKFLMQIGHAGKNKGSDDTENVKFKRAWGAYGKKPEDSYKFPPRAQLIAGDPPPQFNNPVHAVLVSNDDLVYVADRTNNRLQIFKPDGTFVKEVFVARNTLQQEGTVYNFVFSPDKEQRFLYVMDGSNKAIRVYDRKSMELVENIGGHAGHNAREFFHPHSFAIDSKGNLFIGEVNDGMRYYRYAFKGMKPASSTELLTTDHYVQVKSTVPAIQGQPAQLYVRERVLAGGAPASSDNVVLFVHGAGTPAEVAFDVPYQDYSWMAFLAQAGLDVFSVDMTGYGRSTRPAPMNDPCNLSKEQQAGLVKAPCAASYPHTLTSMVSDWDDVGAAVDYVRALRHVDRVSLVAWSRGGPRAAGYASQHPEKVKRLVVLAPAYDRKTRADAATRTLGEGVPMNKQSRQDFDANWDRQVGCSDQYDRDASNSVWAQMMASDPVGATWGPGVRRAPETVGSWTPDMAKKLSVPLLMVSGAHDKQVAPDRVRELYADAGSSEKVFVDLACSSHNAMWERNHLFLFRASLEWLTKGSVNGAKTGMLKLGYDTSGATR
;
A
#
# COMPACT_ATOMS: atom_id res chain seq x y z
N MET A 1 -24.81 -31.18 31.24
CA MET A 1 -23.41 -30.77 30.98
C MET A 1 -22.69 -31.62 29.92
N LYS A 2 -22.65 -32.96 29.98
CA LYS A 2 -21.94 -33.79 28.98
C LYS A 2 -22.42 -33.64 27.53
N ARG A 3 -23.72 -33.42 27.28
CA ARG A 3 -24.25 -33.19 25.92
C ARG A 3 -23.85 -31.82 25.33
N ILE A 4 -23.77 -30.78 26.15
CA ILE A 4 -23.38 -29.41 25.71
C ILE A 4 -21.89 -29.36 25.36
N LEU A 5 -21.04 -30.05 26.14
CA LEU A 5 -19.60 -30.18 25.86
C LEU A 5 -19.31 -30.96 24.58
N ALA A 6 -20.09 -32.00 24.28
CA ALA A 6 -19.95 -32.77 23.03
C ALA A 6 -20.37 -31.94 21.80
N THR A 7 -21.44 -31.14 21.90
CA THR A 7 -21.87 -30.26 20.80
C THR A 7 -20.87 -29.12 20.58
N LEU A 8 -20.29 -28.53 21.63
CA LEU A 8 -19.22 -27.54 21.49
C LEU A 8 -17.95 -28.13 20.85
N ALA A 9 -17.55 -29.34 21.23
CA ALA A 9 -16.37 -30.00 20.68
C ALA A 9 -16.54 -30.36 19.20
N VAL A 10 -17.74 -30.76 18.77
CA VAL A 10 -18.04 -31.02 17.35
C VAL A 10 -18.11 -29.74 16.54
N ILE A 11 -18.62 -28.64 17.10
CA ILE A 11 -18.62 -27.31 16.44
C ILE A 11 -17.18 -26.77 16.31
N LEU A 12 -16.34 -26.94 17.34
CA LEU A 12 -14.92 -26.56 17.33
C LEU A 12 -14.09 -27.42 16.36
N ALA A 13 -14.39 -28.72 16.26
CA ALA A 13 -13.74 -29.60 15.29
C ALA A 13 -14.17 -29.31 13.85
N ALA A 14 -15.45 -29.01 13.62
CA ALA A 14 -15.96 -28.63 12.30
C ALA A 14 -15.40 -27.28 11.80
N SER A 15 -15.22 -26.30 12.70
CA SER A 15 -14.57 -25.03 12.35
C SER A 15 -13.06 -25.17 12.13
N TRP A 16 -12.39 -26.10 12.82
CA TRP A 16 -10.98 -26.45 12.57
C TRP A 16 -10.77 -27.14 11.22
N VAL A 17 -11.66 -28.08 10.83
CA VAL A 17 -11.57 -28.79 9.55
C VAL A 17 -11.92 -27.86 8.37
N ALA A 18 -12.86 -26.93 8.54
CA ALA A 18 -13.16 -25.92 7.53
C ALA A 18 -12.02 -24.91 7.32
N ALA A 19 -11.24 -24.59 8.36
CA ALA A 19 -10.07 -23.72 8.26
C ALA A 19 -8.88 -24.40 7.53
N GLN A 20 -8.74 -25.73 7.63
CA GLN A 20 -7.63 -26.48 7.04
C GLN A 20 -7.73 -26.73 5.52
N ASN A 21 -8.87 -26.43 4.88
CA ASN A 21 -9.11 -26.75 3.47
C ASN A 21 -9.56 -25.54 2.62
N ARG A 22 -9.35 -24.31 3.12
CA ARG A 22 -9.61 -23.10 2.34
C ARG A 22 -8.64 -23.05 1.16
N GLN A 23 -9.15 -22.68 -0.02
CA GLN A 23 -8.34 -22.46 -1.20
C GLN A 23 -8.52 -21.01 -1.67
N VAL A 24 -7.48 -20.43 -2.27
CA VAL A 24 -7.51 -19.09 -2.84
C VAL A 24 -7.10 -19.11 -4.32
N PRO A 25 -7.65 -18.21 -5.14
CA PRO A 25 -7.36 -18.18 -6.57
C PRO A 25 -5.97 -17.59 -6.85
N VAL A 26 -5.28 -18.15 -7.83
CA VAL A 26 -3.94 -17.70 -8.26
C VAL A 26 -4.02 -17.04 -9.63
N PHE A 27 -3.38 -15.89 -9.76
CA PHE A 27 -3.33 -15.11 -10.99
C PHE A 27 -1.91 -14.72 -11.39
N GLU A 28 -1.66 -14.67 -12.69
CA GLU A 28 -0.43 -14.12 -13.26
C GLU A 28 -0.75 -13.01 -14.27
N PRO A 29 -0.03 -11.88 -14.23
CA PRO A 29 -0.18 -10.84 -15.24
C PRO A 29 0.17 -11.39 -16.63
N ASP A 30 -0.67 -11.04 -17.60
CA ASP A 30 -0.45 -11.28 -19.01
C ASP A 30 -0.69 -9.99 -19.81
N PRO A 31 0.32 -9.10 -19.84
CA PRO A 31 0.21 -7.80 -20.51
C PRO A 31 0.20 -7.92 -22.04
N LEU A 32 0.52 -9.09 -22.60
CA LEU A 32 0.59 -9.33 -24.04
C LEU A 32 -0.61 -10.11 -24.58
N TRP A 33 -1.66 -10.27 -23.76
CA TRP A 33 -2.88 -10.95 -24.17
C TRP A 33 -3.48 -10.35 -25.45
N SER A 34 -3.60 -9.03 -25.54
CA SER A 34 -4.16 -8.37 -26.72
C SER A 34 -3.12 -8.20 -27.82
N GLN A 35 -3.50 -8.52 -29.04
CA GLN A 35 -2.71 -8.24 -30.22
C GLN A 35 -2.62 -6.72 -30.47
N ALA A 36 -1.57 -6.29 -31.16
CA ALA A 36 -1.42 -4.89 -31.56
C ALA A 36 -2.63 -4.43 -32.38
N LEU A 37 -3.15 -3.24 -32.08
CA LEU A 37 -4.30 -2.69 -32.79
C LEU A 37 -3.95 -2.38 -34.26
N PRO A 38 -4.88 -2.61 -35.20
CA PRO A 38 -4.66 -2.26 -36.60
C PRO A 38 -4.69 -0.74 -36.80
N ASN A 39 -4.43 -0.28 -38.02
CA ASN A 39 -4.62 1.12 -38.44
C ASN A 39 -3.84 2.17 -37.64
N ARG A 40 -2.75 1.76 -36.95
CA ARG A 40 -1.96 2.62 -36.06
C ARG A 40 -2.79 3.22 -34.92
N TRP A 41 -3.78 2.44 -34.46
CA TRP A 41 -4.68 2.87 -33.41
C TRP A 41 -4.01 2.87 -32.03
N ALA A 42 -4.38 3.87 -31.23
CA ALA A 42 -4.07 3.95 -29.81
C ALA A 42 -5.37 4.12 -29.01
N THR A 43 -5.34 3.61 -27.77
CA THR A 43 -6.40 3.80 -26.79
C THR A 43 -6.05 4.93 -25.82
N GLY A 44 -7.08 5.56 -25.27
CA GLY A 44 -6.93 6.48 -24.14
C GLY A 44 -7.26 5.78 -22.82
N ALA A 45 -7.72 6.56 -21.85
CA ALA A 45 -8.18 6.05 -20.56
C ALA A 45 -9.33 5.05 -20.72
N ILE A 46 -9.23 3.91 -20.03
CA ILE A 46 -10.20 2.81 -20.14
C ILE A 46 -11.33 3.02 -19.14
N GLY A 47 -12.45 3.55 -19.62
CA GLY A 47 -13.62 3.83 -18.80
C GLY A 47 -14.27 2.55 -18.26
N GLY A 48 -14.36 1.52 -19.11
CA GLY A 48 -15.10 0.30 -18.82
C GLY A 48 -14.58 -0.91 -19.58
N ILE A 49 -14.71 -2.08 -18.94
CA ILE A 49 -14.47 -3.39 -19.56
C ILE A 49 -15.66 -4.29 -19.24
N ALA A 50 -16.11 -5.08 -20.22
CA ALA A 50 -17.10 -6.12 -20.04
C ALA A 50 -16.65 -7.43 -20.72
N VAL A 51 -17.19 -8.56 -20.27
CA VAL A 51 -17.06 -9.85 -20.95
C VAL A 51 -18.46 -10.33 -21.31
N ASP A 52 -18.65 -10.76 -22.55
CA ASP A 52 -19.94 -11.27 -23.03
C ASP A 52 -20.10 -12.78 -22.84
N SER A 53 -21.24 -13.31 -23.26
CA SER A 53 -21.58 -14.74 -23.14
C SER A 53 -20.68 -15.69 -23.95
N HIS A 54 -19.88 -15.15 -24.88
CA HIS A 54 -18.93 -15.88 -25.72
C HIS A 54 -17.47 -15.74 -25.22
N ASP A 55 -17.28 -15.19 -24.02
CA ASP A 55 -15.99 -14.77 -23.46
C ASP A 55 -15.26 -13.67 -24.29
N ASN A 56 -15.96 -12.99 -25.22
CA ASN A 56 -15.33 -11.84 -25.89
C ASN A 56 -15.21 -10.68 -24.90
N VAL A 57 -14.09 -9.96 -24.99
CA VAL A 57 -13.74 -8.88 -24.11
C VAL A 57 -14.02 -7.55 -24.80
N TRP A 58 -14.84 -6.73 -24.17
CA TRP A 58 -15.26 -5.43 -24.67
C TRP A 58 -14.53 -4.33 -23.89
N VAL A 59 -13.81 -3.47 -24.60
CA VAL A 59 -13.07 -2.34 -24.03
C VAL A 59 -13.72 -1.05 -24.48
N PHE A 60 -14.15 -0.23 -23.52
CA PHE A 60 -14.69 1.11 -23.75
C PHE A 60 -13.71 2.16 -23.25
N HIS A 61 -13.03 2.83 -24.17
CA HIS A 61 -12.01 3.81 -23.87
C HIS A 61 -12.44 5.23 -24.25
N ARG A 62 -11.67 6.22 -23.76
CA ARG A 62 -11.88 7.66 -24.02
C ARG A 62 -10.87 8.14 -25.07
N PRO A 63 -11.21 8.23 -26.36
CA PRO A 63 -10.26 8.65 -27.38
C PRO A 63 -9.70 10.07 -27.14
N GLY A 64 -10.50 10.94 -26.51
CA GLY A 64 -10.14 12.33 -26.23
C GLY A 64 -9.07 12.53 -25.15
N THR A 65 -8.70 11.50 -24.38
CA THR A 65 -7.64 11.62 -23.36
C THR A 65 -6.25 11.31 -23.90
N ILE A 66 -6.11 10.92 -25.17
CA ILE A 66 -4.82 10.61 -25.77
C ILE A 66 -4.04 11.93 -25.95
N PRO A 67 -2.86 12.08 -25.32
CA PRO A 67 -2.04 13.30 -25.45
C PRO A 67 -1.64 13.57 -26.90
N GLU A 68 -1.42 14.84 -27.26
CA GLU A 68 -0.99 15.22 -28.63
C GLU A 68 0.29 14.50 -29.07
N SER A 69 1.23 14.29 -28.14
CA SER A 69 2.46 13.53 -28.38
C SER A 69 2.23 12.07 -28.76
N GLU A 70 1.10 11.48 -28.38
CA GLU A 70 0.78 10.08 -28.64
C GLU A 70 -0.18 9.90 -29.84
N ARG A 71 -0.87 10.97 -30.26
CA ARG A 71 -1.75 10.98 -31.44
C ARG A 71 -1.15 11.72 -32.64
N GLY A 72 0.18 11.76 -32.76
CA GLY A 72 0.88 12.58 -33.74
C GLY A 72 0.52 12.29 -35.21
N ALA A 73 0.08 11.07 -35.54
CA ALA A 73 -0.41 10.74 -36.89
C ALA A 73 -1.78 11.36 -37.22
N SER A 74 -2.54 11.79 -36.21
CA SER A 74 -3.84 12.47 -36.38
C SER A 74 -3.73 14.00 -36.45
N LEU A 75 -2.55 14.58 -36.21
CA LEU A 75 -2.32 16.03 -36.25
C LEU A 75 -2.23 16.56 -37.69
N THR A 76 -2.44 17.87 -37.86
CA THR A 76 -2.31 18.54 -39.17
C THR A 76 -1.32 19.72 -39.08
N PRO A 77 -0.10 19.60 -39.65
CA PRO A 77 0.46 18.42 -40.32
C PRO A 77 0.78 17.27 -39.31
N PRO A 78 0.88 16.00 -39.77
CA PRO A 78 1.26 14.89 -38.89
C PRO A 78 2.64 15.10 -38.27
N ALA A 79 2.76 14.91 -36.96
CA ALA A 79 4.01 15.07 -36.22
C ALA A 79 4.85 13.77 -36.11
N SER A 80 4.23 12.61 -36.37
CA SER A 80 4.85 11.28 -36.29
C SER A 80 4.06 10.25 -37.09
N GLU A 81 4.66 9.07 -37.34
CA GLU A 81 4.00 7.99 -38.08
C GLU A 81 2.83 7.34 -37.32
N CYS A 82 2.83 7.40 -35.99
CA CYS A 82 1.79 6.91 -35.08
C CYS A 82 1.46 8.00 -34.04
N CYS A 83 0.27 8.09 -33.45
CA CYS A 83 -0.88 7.18 -33.59
C CYS A 83 -2.19 7.93 -33.90
N ILE A 84 -3.25 7.17 -34.16
CA ILE A 84 -4.60 7.67 -34.40
C ILE A 84 -5.50 7.15 -33.27
N PRO A 85 -6.37 7.97 -32.66
CA PRO A 85 -7.33 7.47 -31.69
C PRO A 85 -8.25 6.38 -32.29
N ALA A 86 -8.37 5.23 -31.61
CA ALA A 86 -9.30 4.18 -32.02
C ALA A 86 -10.78 4.61 -31.80
N PRO A 87 -11.76 3.95 -32.44
CA PRO A 87 -13.17 4.07 -32.06
C PRO A 87 -13.37 3.70 -30.59
N SER A 88 -14.28 4.37 -29.88
CA SER A 88 -14.38 4.25 -28.41
C SER A 88 -14.66 2.83 -27.91
N VAL A 89 -15.33 1.98 -28.70
CA VAL A 89 -15.68 0.59 -28.35
C VAL A 89 -14.85 -0.38 -29.19
N LEU A 90 -14.13 -1.28 -28.52
CA LEU A 90 -13.34 -2.36 -29.11
C LEU A 90 -13.83 -3.71 -28.58
N GLU A 91 -14.02 -4.69 -29.46
CA GLU A 91 -14.33 -6.07 -29.08
C GLU A 91 -13.16 -6.98 -29.46
N PHE A 92 -12.71 -7.79 -28.51
CA PHE A 92 -11.64 -8.78 -28.69
C PHE A 92 -12.16 -10.18 -28.42
N SER A 93 -11.65 -11.16 -29.16
CA SER A 93 -11.86 -12.57 -28.82
C SER A 93 -11.14 -12.94 -27.52
N PRO A 94 -11.45 -14.10 -26.90
CA PRO A 94 -10.81 -14.54 -25.66
C PRO A 94 -9.27 -14.66 -25.74
N ASP A 95 -8.72 -14.87 -26.95
CA ASP A 95 -7.29 -14.92 -27.26
C ASP A 95 -6.69 -13.56 -27.65
N GLY A 96 -7.46 -12.47 -27.54
CA GLY A 96 -6.98 -11.10 -27.66
C GLY A 96 -6.85 -10.56 -29.08
N ARG A 97 -7.45 -11.22 -30.08
CA ARG A 97 -7.57 -10.67 -31.44
C ARG A 97 -8.73 -9.70 -31.53
N LEU A 98 -8.51 -8.52 -32.10
CA LEU A 98 -9.58 -7.55 -32.34
C LEU A 98 -10.60 -8.13 -33.34
N LEU A 99 -11.86 -8.20 -32.93
CA LEU A 99 -12.98 -8.68 -33.74
C LEU A 99 -13.65 -7.52 -34.49
N GLN A 100 -13.91 -6.42 -33.80
CA GLN A 100 -14.51 -5.22 -34.37
C GLN A 100 -14.27 -3.98 -33.51
N ALA A 101 -14.55 -2.81 -34.08
CA ALA A 101 -14.46 -1.53 -33.40
C ALA A 101 -15.52 -0.56 -33.93
N TRP A 102 -16.19 0.16 -33.03
CA TRP A 102 -17.18 1.19 -33.35
C TRP A 102 -17.29 2.21 -32.19
N GLY A 103 -18.22 3.15 -32.27
CA GLY A 103 -18.48 4.11 -31.20
C GLY A 103 -17.99 5.52 -31.54
N LYS A 104 -18.96 6.41 -31.76
CA LYS A 104 -18.78 7.84 -32.06
C LYS A 104 -20.13 8.56 -31.96
N PRO A 105 -20.14 9.90 -31.89
CA PRO A 105 -21.35 10.69 -32.11
C PRO A 105 -22.04 10.32 -33.43
N GLY A 106 -23.37 10.26 -33.41
CA GLY A 106 -24.18 9.87 -34.55
C GLY A 106 -25.64 10.32 -34.42
N PRO A 107 -26.45 10.16 -35.47
CA PRO A 107 -27.84 10.58 -35.46
C PRO A 107 -28.69 9.69 -34.55
N GLY A 108 -29.66 10.29 -33.86
CA GLY A 108 -30.68 9.58 -33.08
C GLY A 108 -30.34 9.32 -31.62
N TYR A 109 -29.15 9.70 -31.15
CA TYR A 109 -28.72 9.57 -29.76
C TYR A 109 -27.76 10.67 -29.32
N GLU A 110 -27.65 10.86 -28.01
CA GLU A 110 -26.78 11.86 -27.39
C GLU A 110 -25.50 11.18 -26.86
N TRP A 111 -24.41 11.27 -27.64
CA TRP A 111 -23.12 10.69 -27.23
C TRP A 111 -22.52 11.41 -26.02
N PHE A 112 -21.74 10.66 -25.23
CA PHE A 112 -21.16 11.12 -23.98
C PHE A 112 -20.09 12.19 -24.17
N LYS A 113 -19.91 13.03 -23.16
CA LYS A 113 -18.73 13.90 -23.03
C LYS A 113 -17.52 13.12 -22.53
N THR A 114 -17.74 12.15 -21.65
CA THR A 114 -16.68 11.30 -21.10
C THR A 114 -17.16 9.84 -21.09
N GLU A 115 -16.65 9.00 -21.98
CA GLU A 115 -16.96 7.57 -22.02
C GLU A 115 -16.63 6.87 -20.69
N HIS A 116 -17.52 6.01 -20.18
CA HIS A 116 -17.34 5.37 -18.88
C HIS A 116 -17.79 3.92 -18.82
N GLY A 117 -19.07 3.65 -18.53
CA GLY A 117 -19.54 2.29 -18.29
C GLY A 117 -19.84 1.54 -19.58
N ILE A 118 -19.56 0.24 -19.58
CA ILE A 118 -19.97 -0.71 -20.62
C ILE A 118 -20.54 -1.98 -19.96
N LEU A 119 -21.62 -2.51 -20.51
CA LEU A 119 -22.22 -3.79 -20.13
C LEU A 119 -22.73 -4.48 -21.40
N VAL A 120 -22.53 -5.79 -21.52
CA VAL A 120 -23.15 -6.61 -22.57
C VAL A 120 -24.24 -7.45 -21.94
N ASP A 121 -25.48 -7.33 -22.44
CA ASP A 121 -26.62 -8.10 -21.93
C ASP A 121 -26.68 -9.52 -22.51
N ASP A 122 -27.57 -10.35 -21.98
CA ASP A 122 -27.79 -11.75 -22.36
C ASP A 122 -28.27 -11.96 -23.82
N LYS A 123 -28.57 -10.86 -24.53
CA LYS A 123 -28.98 -10.83 -25.93
C LYS A 123 -27.93 -10.15 -26.81
N ASP A 124 -26.69 -10.07 -26.33
CA ASP A 124 -25.53 -9.45 -26.99
C ASP A 124 -25.73 -7.97 -27.35
N ASN A 125 -26.61 -7.26 -26.63
CA ASN A 125 -26.70 -5.82 -26.79
C ASN A 125 -25.68 -5.12 -25.89
N VAL A 126 -25.08 -4.06 -26.41
CA VAL A 126 -24.05 -3.29 -25.73
C VAL A 126 -24.67 -2.02 -25.15
N TRP A 127 -24.57 -1.88 -23.84
CA TRP A 127 -25.05 -0.72 -23.08
C TRP A 127 -23.86 0.15 -22.68
N LEU A 128 -23.96 1.44 -22.95
CA LEU A 128 -22.90 2.42 -22.69
C LEU A 128 -23.42 3.54 -21.80
N SER A 129 -22.55 4.06 -20.93
CA SER A 129 -22.79 5.25 -20.11
C SER A 129 -21.58 6.18 -20.08
N GLY A 130 -21.83 7.46 -19.77
CA GLY A 130 -20.79 8.46 -19.56
C GLY A 130 -20.59 8.80 -18.09
N SER A 131 -19.60 9.65 -17.80
CA SER A 131 -19.29 10.10 -16.43
C SER A 131 -19.12 11.60 -16.28
N ALA A 132 -19.34 12.40 -17.32
CA ALA A 132 -19.38 13.85 -17.15
C ALA A 132 -20.65 14.25 -16.39
N LYS A 133 -20.63 15.45 -15.81
CA LYS A 133 -21.80 16.03 -15.12
C LYS A 133 -23.03 16.08 -16.03
N GLU A 134 -22.82 16.28 -17.33
CA GLU A 134 -23.86 16.34 -18.34
C GLU A 134 -24.27 14.96 -18.86
N ASP A 135 -23.50 13.89 -18.61
CA ASP A 135 -23.79 12.54 -19.09
C ASP A 135 -24.85 11.87 -18.22
N ASN A 136 -26.12 12.17 -18.49
CA ASN A 136 -27.27 11.72 -17.73
C ASN A 136 -28.18 10.78 -18.55
N GLN A 137 -27.56 10.09 -19.51
CA GLN A 137 -28.20 9.16 -20.43
C GLN A 137 -27.42 7.84 -20.49
N ILE A 138 -28.12 6.77 -20.83
CA ILE A 138 -27.57 5.45 -21.13
C ILE A 138 -28.01 5.09 -22.54
N LEU A 139 -27.09 4.58 -23.34
CA LEU A 139 -27.33 4.21 -24.74
C LEU A 139 -27.25 2.69 -24.91
N LYS A 140 -28.16 2.13 -25.71
CA LYS A 140 -28.18 0.71 -26.07
C LYS A 140 -27.91 0.54 -27.55
N PHE A 141 -27.03 -0.38 -27.89
CA PHE A 141 -26.67 -0.76 -29.25
C PHE A 141 -26.78 -2.27 -29.45
N THR A 142 -26.93 -2.71 -30.70
CA THR A 142 -26.62 -4.10 -31.07
C THR A 142 -25.12 -4.36 -30.94
N ARG A 143 -24.71 -5.63 -30.97
CA ARG A 143 -23.29 -6.03 -31.00
C ARG A 143 -22.48 -5.28 -32.07
N ASP A 144 -23.01 -5.11 -33.27
CA ASP A 144 -22.37 -4.44 -34.41
C ASP A 144 -22.50 -2.90 -34.39
N GLY A 145 -22.99 -2.31 -33.30
CA GLY A 145 -22.97 -0.85 -33.10
C GLY A 145 -24.15 -0.09 -33.69
N LYS A 146 -25.25 -0.77 -34.06
CA LYS A 146 -26.49 -0.10 -34.46
C LYS A 146 -27.26 0.37 -33.23
N PHE A 147 -27.60 1.66 -33.19
CA PHE A 147 -28.37 2.23 -32.08
C PHE A 147 -29.77 1.61 -31.97
N LEU A 148 -30.16 1.26 -30.75
CA LEU A 148 -31.45 0.65 -30.42
C LEU A 148 -32.34 1.56 -29.60
N MET A 149 -31.80 2.14 -28.53
CA MET A 149 -32.57 3.02 -27.63
C MET A 149 -31.68 3.84 -26.70
N GLN A 150 -32.26 4.92 -26.16
CA GLN A 150 -31.68 5.78 -25.14
C GLN A 150 -32.63 5.86 -23.94
N ILE A 151 -32.05 5.94 -22.74
CA ILE A 151 -32.76 6.25 -21.47
C ILE A 151 -32.07 7.47 -20.86
N GLY A 152 -32.82 8.48 -20.43
CA GLY A 152 -32.23 9.74 -19.98
C GLY A 152 -31.81 10.64 -21.14
N HIS A 153 -31.54 11.90 -20.83
CA HIS A 153 -31.03 12.90 -21.77
C HIS A 153 -29.89 13.70 -21.17
N ALA A 154 -28.95 14.11 -22.02
CA ALA A 154 -27.78 14.88 -21.65
C ALA A 154 -28.18 16.21 -20.98
N GLY A 155 -27.61 16.47 -19.80
CA GLY A 155 -27.89 17.64 -18.98
C GLY A 155 -29.31 17.73 -18.39
N LYS A 156 -30.13 16.65 -18.45
CA LYS A 156 -31.52 16.65 -17.96
C LYS A 156 -31.71 16.00 -16.58
N ASN A 157 -30.71 16.07 -15.71
CA ASN A 157 -30.75 15.47 -14.37
C ASN A 157 -31.37 16.41 -13.32
N LYS A 158 -32.43 15.94 -12.64
CA LYS A 158 -33.11 16.64 -11.52
C LYS A 158 -32.77 16.05 -10.13
N GLY A 159 -31.76 15.20 -10.02
CA GLY A 159 -31.32 14.54 -8.78
C GLY A 159 -31.69 13.06 -8.71
N SER A 160 -31.40 12.43 -7.57
CA SER A 160 -31.63 10.99 -7.34
C SER A 160 -33.11 10.57 -7.37
N ASP A 161 -34.02 11.54 -7.21
CA ASP A 161 -35.48 11.36 -7.26
C ASP A 161 -36.09 11.69 -8.65
N ASP A 162 -35.27 11.89 -9.70
CA ASP A 162 -35.77 12.20 -11.04
C ASP A 162 -36.48 10.98 -11.67
N THR A 163 -37.80 10.97 -11.56
CA THR A 163 -38.65 9.90 -12.09
C THR A 163 -39.04 10.08 -13.56
N GLU A 164 -38.78 11.23 -14.16
CA GLU A 164 -39.23 11.59 -15.51
C GLU A 164 -38.13 11.32 -16.55
N ASN A 165 -36.87 11.63 -16.24
CA ASN A 165 -35.77 11.50 -17.18
C ASN A 165 -35.39 10.02 -17.43
N VAL A 166 -35.59 9.15 -16.43
CA VAL A 166 -35.38 7.71 -16.55
C VAL A 166 -36.72 7.00 -16.48
N LYS A 167 -36.87 5.82 -17.13
CA LYS A 167 -38.09 4.99 -17.04
C LYS A 167 -38.23 4.38 -15.65
N PHE A 168 -38.48 5.24 -14.66
CA PHE A 168 -38.32 4.98 -13.25
C PHE A 168 -39.31 3.92 -12.77
N LYS A 169 -38.81 2.97 -11.97
CA LYS A 169 -39.64 1.96 -11.30
C LYS A 169 -39.60 2.14 -9.79
N ARG A 170 -38.40 2.24 -9.23
CA ARG A 170 -38.12 2.41 -7.79
C ARG A 170 -36.64 2.74 -7.59
N ALA A 171 -36.30 3.32 -6.44
CA ALA A 171 -34.94 3.55 -6.00
C ALA A 171 -34.83 3.39 -4.48
N TRP A 172 -33.63 3.02 -4.03
CA TRP A 172 -33.22 3.01 -2.62
C TRP A 172 -31.76 3.48 -2.54
N GLY A 173 -31.44 4.15 -1.45
CA GLY A 173 -30.11 4.59 -1.06
C GLY A 173 -29.49 3.63 -0.05
N ALA A 174 -28.47 4.13 0.66
CA ALA A 174 -27.76 3.34 1.66
C ALA A 174 -28.72 2.80 2.73
N TYR A 175 -28.45 1.57 3.17
CA TYR A 175 -29.27 0.85 4.15
C TYR A 175 -30.76 0.69 3.77
N GLY A 176 -31.10 0.79 2.48
CA GLY A 176 -32.47 0.61 1.98
C GLY A 176 -33.37 1.82 2.24
N LYS A 177 -32.78 2.95 2.62
CA LYS A 177 -33.50 4.21 2.87
C LYS A 177 -33.73 4.96 1.56
N LYS A 178 -34.49 6.05 1.60
CA LYS A 178 -34.62 6.93 0.43
C LYS A 178 -33.28 7.67 0.17
N PRO A 179 -32.80 7.79 -1.08
CA PRO A 179 -31.67 8.64 -1.41
C PRO A 179 -31.91 10.10 -1.02
N GLU A 180 -30.87 10.79 -0.56
CA GLU A 180 -30.95 12.21 -0.20
C GLU A 180 -29.75 13.00 -0.74
N ASP A 181 -30.00 13.85 -1.74
CA ASP A 181 -28.96 14.66 -2.39
C ASP A 181 -28.47 15.84 -1.52
N SER A 182 -29.24 16.23 -0.49
CA SER A 182 -28.89 17.35 0.41
C SER A 182 -27.92 16.98 1.53
N TYR A 183 -27.62 15.69 1.73
CA TYR A 183 -26.76 15.23 2.81
C TYR A 183 -25.33 15.75 2.62
N LYS A 184 -24.83 16.49 3.62
CA LYS A 184 -23.47 17.02 3.62
C LYS A 184 -22.54 16.07 4.34
N PHE A 185 -21.68 15.39 3.59
CA PHE A 185 -20.66 14.53 4.15
C PHE A 185 -19.66 15.33 4.99
N PRO A 186 -19.26 14.83 6.17
CA PRO A 186 -18.20 15.45 6.95
C PRO A 186 -16.85 15.34 6.20
N PRO A 187 -15.83 16.12 6.60
CA PRO A 187 -14.48 15.98 6.05
C PRO A 187 -13.98 14.54 6.09
N ARG A 188 -13.21 14.14 5.07
CA ARG A 188 -12.81 12.75 4.82
C ARG A 188 -12.24 12.02 6.05
N ALA A 189 -11.38 12.68 6.83
CA ALA A 189 -10.81 12.09 8.05
C ALA A 189 -11.88 11.76 9.11
N GLN A 190 -12.89 12.63 9.27
CA GLN A 190 -14.01 12.40 10.20
C GLN A 190 -14.96 11.34 9.67
N LEU A 191 -15.21 11.32 8.35
CA LEU A 191 -16.03 10.31 7.68
C LEU A 191 -15.49 8.89 7.91
N ILE A 192 -14.18 8.75 7.87
CA ILE A 192 -13.48 7.47 8.03
C ILE A 192 -13.49 7.00 9.49
N ALA A 193 -13.16 7.91 10.41
CA ALA A 193 -13.01 7.60 11.83
C ALA A 193 -14.35 7.50 12.58
N GLY A 194 -15.39 8.19 12.10
CA GLY A 194 -16.71 8.25 12.69
C GLY A 194 -17.61 7.09 12.27
N ASP A 195 -18.89 7.21 12.64
CA ASP A 195 -19.92 6.25 12.27
C ASP A 195 -20.10 6.16 10.74
N PRO A 196 -20.46 4.97 10.22
CA PRO A 196 -20.77 4.82 8.80
C PRO A 196 -21.81 5.84 8.33
N PRO A 197 -21.56 6.56 7.20
CA PRO A 197 -22.47 7.58 6.74
C PRO A 197 -23.83 6.98 6.32
N PRO A 198 -24.95 7.67 6.60
CA PRO A 198 -26.30 7.15 6.36
C PRO A 198 -26.72 7.19 4.89
N GLN A 199 -25.94 7.82 4.02
CA GLN A 199 -26.18 7.96 2.59
C GLN A 199 -25.04 7.36 1.76
N PHE A 200 -25.35 6.92 0.54
CA PHE A 200 -24.30 6.62 -0.44
C PHE A 200 -23.61 7.92 -0.85
N ASN A 201 -22.31 7.85 -1.09
CA ASN A 201 -21.51 8.99 -1.52
C ASN A 201 -21.24 8.90 -3.03
N ASN A 202 -21.00 10.04 -3.66
CA ASN A 202 -20.85 10.12 -5.11
C ASN A 202 -19.38 9.81 -5.49
N PRO A 203 -19.11 8.88 -6.42
CA PRO A 203 -20.07 8.04 -7.14
C PRO A 203 -20.40 6.72 -6.42
N VAL A 204 -21.67 6.31 -6.55
CA VAL A 204 -22.04 4.88 -6.48
C VAL A 204 -21.59 4.26 -7.79
N HIS A 205 -20.47 3.56 -7.76
CA HIS A 205 -19.69 3.32 -8.98
C HIS A 205 -20.10 2.05 -9.73
N ALA A 206 -20.49 1.00 -9.01
CA ALA A 206 -20.85 -0.29 -9.59
C ALA A 206 -22.00 -0.97 -8.82
N VAL A 207 -22.80 -1.75 -9.55
CA VAL A 207 -23.86 -2.61 -9.01
C VAL A 207 -23.88 -3.93 -9.79
N LEU A 208 -23.91 -5.05 -9.07
CA LEU A 208 -24.10 -6.37 -9.67
C LEU A 208 -25.06 -7.21 -8.82
N VAL A 209 -25.76 -8.13 -9.48
CA VAL A 209 -26.63 -9.11 -8.85
C VAL A 209 -25.92 -10.47 -8.89
N SER A 210 -25.87 -11.11 -7.74
CA SER A 210 -25.29 -12.46 -7.58
C SER A 210 -26.31 -13.55 -7.94
N ASN A 211 -25.82 -14.77 -8.16
CA ASN A 211 -26.64 -15.93 -8.52
C ASN A 211 -27.62 -16.35 -7.40
N ASP A 212 -27.42 -15.89 -6.17
CA ASP A 212 -28.34 -16.08 -5.03
C ASP A 212 -29.18 -14.83 -4.73
N ASP A 213 -29.43 -14.00 -5.75
CA ASP A 213 -30.32 -12.84 -5.74
C ASP A 213 -29.93 -11.73 -4.76
N LEU A 214 -28.66 -11.66 -4.35
CA LEU A 214 -28.16 -10.50 -3.60
C LEU A 214 -27.61 -9.43 -4.53
N VAL A 215 -27.99 -8.17 -4.26
CA VAL A 215 -27.54 -6.98 -4.98
C VAL A 215 -26.38 -6.36 -4.21
N TYR A 216 -25.21 -6.31 -4.82
CA TYR A 216 -24.01 -5.67 -4.26
C TYR A 216 -23.87 -4.28 -4.87
N VAL A 217 -23.50 -3.30 -4.05
CA VAL A 217 -23.39 -1.89 -4.45
C VAL A 217 -22.06 -1.32 -3.97
N ALA A 218 -21.27 -0.76 -4.88
CA ALA A 218 -20.01 -0.09 -4.60
C ALA A 218 -20.25 1.37 -4.23
N ASP A 219 -20.18 1.67 -2.93
CA ASP A 219 -20.21 3.02 -2.39
C ASP A 219 -18.77 3.52 -2.25
N ARG A 220 -18.19 3.83 -3.43
CA ARG A 220 -16.77 4.00 -3.66
C ARG A 220 -16.12 4.94 -2.66
N THR A 221 -16.64 6.17 -2.55
CA THR A 221 -16.07 7.25 -1.74
C THR A 221 -16.24 7.04 -0.22
N ASN A 222 -17.16 6.16 0.20
CA ASN A 222 -17.31 5.76 1.60
C ASN A 222 -16.49 4.52 1.98
N ASN A 223 -15.62 4.04 1.09
CA ASN A 223 -14.77 2.86 1.30
C ASN A 223 -15.55 1.57 1.61
N ARG A 224 -16.75 1.40 1.05
CA ARG A 224 -17.61 0.26 1.42
C ARG A 224 -18.38 -0.34 0.26
N LEU A 225 -18.72 -1.61 0.46
CA LEU A 225 -19.76 -2.33 -0.26
C LEU A 225 -20.99 -2.45 0.64
N GLN A 226 -22.18 -2.28 0.07
CA GLN A 226 -23.43 -2.65 0.72
C GLN A 226 -24.15 -3.73 -0.09
N ILE A 227 -24.76 -4.66 0.62
CA ILE A 227 -25.44 -5.84 0.07
C ILE A 227 -26.92 -5.73 0.42
N PHE A 228 -27.77 -5.98 -0.56
CA PHE A 228 -29.22 -5.88 -0.46
C PHE A 228 -29.92 -7.10 -1.07
N LYS A 229 -31.21 -7.23 -0.79
CA LYS A 229 -32.13 -8.01 -1.62
C LYS A 229 -32.65 -7.16 -2.79
N PRO A 230 -33.25 -7.76 -3.85
CA PRO A 230 -33.71 -7.03 -5.03
C PRO A 230 -34.89 -6.07 -4.79
N ASP A 231 -35.51 -6.16 -3.60
CA ASP A 231 -36.54 -5.25 -3.11
C ASP A 231 -35.99 -4.01 -2.37
N GLY A 232 -34.65 -3.92 -2.19
CA GLY A 232 -33.98 -2.84 -1.47
C GLY A 232 -33.74 -3.12 0.01
N THR A 233 -34.13 -4.29 0.53
CA THR A 233 -33.85 -4.66 1.92
C THR A 233 -32.34 -4.77 2.15
N PHE A 234 -31.80 -3.98 3.07
CA PHE A 234 -30.39 -4.05 3.47
C PHE A 234 -30.05 -5.37 4.15
N VAL A 235 -28.91 -5.96 3.77
CA VAL A 235 -28.41 -7.24 4.27
C VAL A 235 -27.13 -7.05 5.07
N LYS A 236 -26.11 -6.44 4.46
CA LYS A 236 -24.77 -6.34 5.08
C LYS A 236 -23.97 -5.17 4.52
N GLU A 237 -23.09 -4.64 5.35
CA GLU A 237 -22.07 -3.67 4.98
C GLU A 237 -20.68 -4.28 5.17
N VAL A 238 -19.78 -3.96 4.24
CA VAL A 238 -18.38 -4.38 4.30
C VAL A 238 -17.50 -3.20 3.92
N PHE A 239 -16.59 -2.82 4.82
CA PHE A 239 -15.57 -1.84 4.49
C PHE A 239 -14.41 -2.49 3.75
N VAL A 240 -13.96 -1.82 2.70
CA VAL A 240 -12.78 -2.18 1.92
C VAL A 240 -11.74 -1.12 2.19
N ALA A 241 -10.71 -1.46 2.97
CA ALA A 241 -9.70 -0.51 3.44
C ALA A 241 -10.33 0.79 3.98
N ARG A 242 -11.18 0.67 5.02
CA ARG A 242 -11.98 1.77 5.61
C ARG A 242 -11.20 3.06 5.78
N ASN A 243 -9.92 2.96 6.12
CA ASN A 243 -9.05 4.06 6.48
C ASN A 243 -8.24 4.68 5.33
N THR A 244 -8.56 4.34 4.08
CA THR A 244 -8.06 5.03 2.89
C THR A 244 -8.51 6.49 2.91
N LEU A 245 -7.55 7.40 2.98
CA LEU A 245 -7.76 8.86 3.08
C LEU A 245 -7.92 9.55 1.73
N GLN A 246 -7.59 8.85 0.64
CA GLN A 246 -7.78 9.32 -0.72
C GLN A 246 -9.27 9.66 -0.93
N GLN A 247 -9.51 10.82 -1.53
CA GLN A 247 -10.86 11.37 -1.73
C GLN A 247 -11.72 10.46 -2.62
N GLU A 248 -11.07 9.79 -3.57
CA GLU A 248 -11.73 8.89 -4.49
C GLU A 248 -12.24 7.59 -3.85
N GLY A 249 -11.86 7.28 -2.60
CA GLY A 249 -12.29 6.07 -1.89
C GLY A 249 -11.68 4.77 -2.40
N THR A 250 -12.29 3.60 -2.14
CA THR A 250 -11.64 2.30 -2.42
C THR A 250 -12.38 1.45 -3.43
N VAL A 251 -13.68 1.26 -3.29
CA VAL A 251 -14.45 0.27 -4.07
C VAL A 251 -14.77 0.81 -5.47
N TYR A 252 -13.83 0.69 -6.42
CA TYR A 252 -14.02 1.23 -7.76
C TYR A 252 -14.91 0.30 -8.56
N ASN A 253 -14.67 -1.00 -8.52
CA ASN A 253 -15.51 -1.97 -9.21
C ASN A 253 -15.42 -3.32 -8.48
N PHE A 254 -16.24 -4.29 -8.83
CA PHE A 254 -16.13 -5.66 -8.31
C PHE A 254 -16.75 -6.67 -9.28
N VAL A 255 -16.30 -7.92 -9.22
CA VAL A 255 -16.86 -9.05 -9.99
C VAL A 255 -16.90 -10.31 -9.13
N PHE A 256 -17.83 -11.21 -9.44
CA PHE A 256 -17.93 -12.52 -8.79
C PHE A 256 -17.07 -13.56 -9.50
N SER A 257 -16.57 -14.56 -8.79
CA SER A 257 -15.96 -15.73 -9.45
C SER A 257 -16.97 -16.45 -10.36
N PRO A 258 -16.53 -17.01 -11.50
CA PRO A 258 -17.43 -17.59 -12.49
C PRO A 258 -17.96 -18.97 -12.07
N ASP A 259 -17.44 -19.54 -10.98
CA ASP A 259 -17.99 -20.77 -10.43
C ASP A 259 -19.44 -20.58 -10.01
N LYS A 260 -20.22 -21.66 -10.07
CA LYS A 260 -21.67 -21.62 -9.84
C LYS A 260 -22.06 -21.00 -8.50
N GLU A 261 -21.25 -21.20 -7.47
CA GLU A 261 -21.50 -20.70 -6.11
C GLU A 261 -21.08 -19.24 -5.93
N GLN A 262 -20.32 -18.68 -6.89
CA GLN A 262 -19.66 -17.39 -6.78
C GLN A 262 -18.87 -17.30 -5.48
N ARG A 263 -17.99 -18.29 -5.22
CA ARG A 263 -17.26 -18.41 -3.94
C ARG A 263 -16.47 -17.15 -3.59
N PHE A 264 -15.94 -16.44 -4.57
CA PHE A 264 -15.12 -15.24 -4.35
C PHE A 264 -15.80 -13.98 -4.87
N LEU A 265 -15.56 -12.89 -4.14
CA LEU A 265 -15.78 -11.54 -4.61
C LEU A 265 -14.42 -10.88 -4.83
N TYR A 266 -14.14 -10.49 -6.06
CA TYR A 266 -12.98 -9.67 -6.40
C TYR A 266 -13.41 -8.21 -6.34
N VAL A 267 -12.71 -7.37 -5.58
CA VAL A 267 -13.01 -5.95 -5.44
C VAL A 267 -11.80 -5.15 -5.86
N MET A 268 -11.97 -4.25 -6.82
CA MET A 268 -10.93 -3.32 -7.24
C MET A 268 -10.85 -2.17 -6.24
N ASP A 269 -9.77 -2.18 -5.46
CA ASP A 269 -9.37 -1.12 -4.53
C ASP A 269 -8.48 -0.11 -5.27
N GLY A 270 -9.10 0.83 -5.97
CA GLY A 270 -8.41 1.71 -6.93
C GLY A 270 -7.47 2.73 -6.30
N SER A 271 -7.77 3.19 -5.08
CA SER A 271 -6.88 4.11 -4.36
C SER A 271 -5.63 3.41 -3.84
N ASN A 272 -5.76 2.18 -3.35
CA ASN A 272 -4.63 1.42 -2.82
C ASN A 272 -4.01 0.47 -3.84
N LYS A 273 -4.34 0.64 -5.13
CA LYS A 273 -3.70 -0.07 -6.26
C LYS A 273 -3.78 -1.57 -6.09
N ALA A 274 -4.93 -2.11 -5.71
CA ALA A 274 -5.05 -3.52 -5.40
C ALA A 274 -6.37 -4.12 -5.89
N ILE A 275 -6.37 -5.44 -6.09
CA ILE A 275 -7.59 -6.25 -6.16
C ILE A 275 -7.66 -7.07 -4.89
N ARG A 276 -8.68 -6.76 -4.07
CA ARG A 276 -8.99 -7.45 -2.82
C ARG A 276 -9.84 -8.67 -3.12
N VAL A 277 -9.42 -9.84 -2.69
CA VAL A 277 -10.17 -11.09 -2.91
C VAL A 277 -10.83 -11.49 -1.60
N TYR A 278 -12.15 -11.54 -1.59
CA TYR A 278 -12.93 -11.96 -0.44
C TYR A 278 -13.59 -13.31 -0.66
N ASP A 279 -13.67 -14.13 0.39
CA ASP A 279 -14.73 -15.16 0.44
C ASP A 279 -16.08 -14.44 0.45
N ARG A 280 -16.94 -14.70 -0.54
CA ARG A 280 -18.15 -13.91 -0.77
C ARG A 280 -19.17 -14.06 0.37
N LYS A 281 -19.22 -15.21 1.04
CA LYS A 281 -20.22 -15.49 2.09
C LYS A 281 -19.78 -14.88 3.42
N SER A 282 -18.55 -15.14 3.84
CA SER A 282 -18.03 -14.60 5.10
C SER A 282 -17.67 -13.12 4.99
N MET A 283 -17.28 -12.67 3.78
CA MET A 283 -16.64 -11.38 3.51
C MET A 283 -15.26 -11.24 4.16
N GLU A 284 -14.59 -12.35 4.40
CA GLU A 284 -13.21 -12.40 4.87
C GLU A 284 -12.25 -12.15 3.71
N LEU A 285 -11.27 -11.27 3.88
CA LEU A 285 -10.22 -11.03 2.90
C LEU A 285 -9.26 -12.22 2.89
N VAL A 286 -9.16 -12.91 1.76
CA VAL A 286 -8.37 -14.16 1.62
C VAL A 286 -7.13 -14.01 0.75
N GLU A 287 -7.07 -13.01 -0.12
CA GLU A 287 -5.91 -12.75 -0.99
C GLU A 287 -5.89 -11.26 -1.39
N ASN A 288 -4.70 -10.74 -1.71
CA ASN A 288 -4.50 -9.37 -2.18
C ASN A 288 -3.59 -9.36 -3.41
N ILE A 289 -4.10 -8.91 -4.55
CA ILE A 289 -3.35 -8.84 -5.80
C ILE A 289 -2.91 -7.39 -6.03
N GLY A 290 -1.61 -7.20 -6.23
CA GLY A 290 -0.98 -5.88 -6.37
C GLY A 290 -0.76 -5.20 -5.03
N GLY A 291 -1.09 -3.92 -4.94
CA GLY A 291 -0.78 -3.04 -3.80
C GLY A 291 0.34 -2.03 -4.10
N HIS A 292 0.85 -2.00 -5.33
CA HIS A 292 1.95 -1.12 -5.73
C HIS A 292 1.53 -0.22 -6.89
N ALA A 293 1.85 1.06 -6.78
CA ALA A 293 1.69 2.02 -7.86
C ALA A 293 2.77 1.80 -8.93
N GLY A 294 2.39 1.68 -10.20
CA GLY A 294 3.34 1.60 -11.30
C GLY A 294 2.81 0.89 -12.53
N HIS A 295 3.68 0.71 -13.52
CA HIS A 295 3.35 0.11 -14.81
C HIS A 295 3.96 -1.29 -15.01
N ASN A 296 4.73 -1.81 -14.05
CA ASN A 296 5.32 -3.14 -14.19
C ASN A 296 4.27 -4.26 -13.93
N ALA A 297 4.69 -5.49 -14.19
CA ALA A 297 3.88 -6.66 -13.85
C ALA A 297 3.53 -6.66 -12.35
N ARG A 298 2.26 -6.91 -12.00
CA ARG A 298 1.71 -6.84 -10.63
C ARG A 298 1.61 -5.45 -10.00
N GLU A 299 1.92 -4.39 -10.75
CA GLU A 299 1.66 -3.00 -10.34
C GLU A 299 0.43 -2.44 -11.05
N PHE A 300 -0.25 -1.51 -10.40
CA PHE A 300 -1.40 -0.79 -10.94
C PHE A 300 -1.15 0.71 -10.86
N PHE A 301 -1.38 1.48 -11.92
CA PHE A 301 -1.24 2.93 -11.88
C PHE A 301 -2.54 3.58 -11.38
N HIS A 302 -3.64 3.36 -12.10
CA HIS A 302 -4.98 3.81 -11.73
C HIS A 302 -6.04 2.82 -12.24
N PRO A 303 -6.14 1.63 -11.62
CA PRO A 303 -7.09 0.61 -12.03
C PRO A 303 -8.50 1.12 -11.77
N HIS A 304 -9.37 0.97 -12.76
CA HIS A 304 -10.68 1.62 -12.76
C HIS A 304 -11.85 0.68 -13.08
N SER A 305 -11.68 -0.18 -14.07
CA SER A 305 -12.70 -1.14 -14.48
C SER A 305 -12.08 -2.52 -14.63
N PHE A 306 -12.86 -3.56 -14.33
CA PHE A 306 -12.45 -4.92 -14.65
C PHE A 306 -13.65 -5.85 -14.81
N ALA A 307 -13.43 -6.91 -15.59
CA ALA A 307 -14.37 -7.97 -15.87
C ALA A 307 -13.70 -9.33 -15.70
N ILE A 308 -14.50 -10.41 -15.67
CA ILE A 308 -14.02 -11.78 -15.54
C ILE A 308 -14.68 -12.67 -16.59
N ASP A 309 -13.89 -13.55 -17.24
CA ASP A 309 -14.43 -14.54 -18.19
C ASP A 309 -14.87 -15.83 -17.50
N SER A 310 -15.51 -16.72 -18.27
CA SER A 310 -15.98 -18.02 -17.78
C SER A 310 -14.86 -18.93 -17.28
N LYS A 311 -13.61 -18.70 -17.71
CA LYS A 311 -12.40 -19.42 -17.30
C LYS A 311 -11.76 -18.83 -16.04
N GLY A 312 -12.26 -17.70 -15.56
CA GLY A 312 -11.79 -17.00 -14.38
C GLY A 312 -10.71 -15.97 -14.64
N ASN A 313 -10.32 -15.70 -15.90
CA ASN A 313 -9.33 -14.66 -16.18
C ASN A 313 -9.91 -13.27 -15.91
N LEU A 314 -9.13 -12.40 -15.28
CA LEU A 314 -9.50 -11.02 -15.01
C LEU A 314 -8.99 -10.11 -16.13
N PHE A 315 -9.80 -9.17 -16.58
CA PHE A 315 -9.43 -8.15 -17.58
C PHE A 315 -9.55 -6.78 -16.95
N ILE A 316 -8.47 -6.01 -16.95
CA ILE A 316 -8.35 -4.79 -16.15
C ILE A 316 -8.09 -3.61 -17.07
N GLY A 317 -8.77 -2.49 -16.79
CA GLY A 317 -8.64 -1.23 -17.51
C GLY A 317 -8.27 -0.10 -16.56
N GLU A 318 -7.32 0.73 -16.98
CA GLU A 318 -6.83 1.86 -16.21
C GLU A 318 -7.19 3.21 -16.85
N VAL A 319 -7.50 4.20 -16.00
CA VAL A 319 -7.78 5.59 -16.42
C VAL A 319 -6.61 6.52 -16.05
N ASN A 320 -6.76 7.83 -16.31
CA ASN A 320 -5.70 8.83 -16.15
C ASN A 320 -4.44 8.39 -16.89
N ASP A 321 -3.24 8.59 -16.35
CA ASP A 321 -1.99 8.25 -17.06
C ASP A 321 -1.73 6.73 -17.17
N GLY A 322 -2.62 5.87 -16.63
CA GLY A 322 -2.54 4.43 -16.80
C GLY A 322 -2.82 3.99 -18.25
N MET A 323 -3.88 4.55 -18.87
CA MET A 323 -4.34 4.38 -20.27
C MET A 323 -4.11 3.00 -20.92
N ARG A 324 -4.30 1.92 -20.15
CA ARG A 324 -4.01 0.56 -20.62
C ARG A 324 -5.09 -0.42 -20.21
N TYR A 325 -5.17 -1.50 -20.97
CA TYR A 325 -5.96 -2.68 -20.64
C TYR A 325 -5.09 -3.94 -20.77
N TYR A 326 -5.31 -4.94 -19.92
CA TYR A 326 -4.53 -6.17 -19.89
C TYR A 326 -5.25 -7.30 -19.15
N ARG A 327 -4.72 -8.52 -19.27
CA ARG A 327 -5.26 -9.73 -18.65
C ARG A 327 -4.45 -10.15 -17.42
N TYR A 328 -5.13 -10.70 -16.42
CA TYR A 328 -4.55 -11.53 -15.36
C TYR A 328 -5.09 -12.94 -15.55
N ALA A 329 -4.22 -13.84 -15.99
CA ALA A 329 -4.57 -15.21 -16.31
C ALA A 329 -4.77 -16.02 -15.03
N PHE A 330 -5.91 -16.72 -14.92
CA PHE A 330 -6.18 -17.62 -13.81
C PHE A 330 -5.35 -18.90 -13.92
N LYS A 331 -4.68 -19.27 -12.83
CA LYS A 331 -3.76 -20.42 -12.77
C LYS A 331 -4.27 -21.57 -11.89
N GLY A 332 -5.51 -21.47 -11.43
CA GLY A 332 -6.12 -22.44 -10.54
C GLY A 332 -6.15 -21.96 -9.08
N MET A 333 -6.35 -22.92 -8.19
CA MET A 333 -6.51 -22.69 -6.76
C MET A 333 -5.29 -23.20 -6.00
N LYS A 334 -4.80 -22.45 -5.00
CA LYS A 334 -3.81 -22.93 -4.01
C LYS A 334 -4.46 -23.07 -2.63
N PRO A 335 -4.00 -23.96 -1.73
CA PRO A 335 -4.42 -23.94 -0.34
C PRO A 335 -4.13 -22.57 0.30
N ALA A 336 -5.09 -22.02 1.01
CA ALA A 336 -4.91 -20.84 1.85
C ALA A 336 -4.05 -21.26 3.05
N SER A 337 -2.87 -20.67 3.20
CA SER A 337 -2.02 -20.99 4.35
C SER A 337 -2.46 -20.19 5.56
N SER A 338 -2.59 -20.83 6.73
CA SER A 338 -2.79 -20.14 8.01
C SER A 338 -1.57 -19.30 8.44
N THR A 339 -0.47 -19.36 7.66
CA THR A 339 0.73 -18.54 7.81
C THR A 339 0.93 -17.56 6.65
N GLU A 340 -0.01 -17.50 5.70
CA GLU A 340 0.09 -16.59 4.56
C GLU A 340 0.03 -15.15 5.06
N LEU A 341 1.01 -14.36 4.65
CA LEU A 341 1.07 -12.95 4.96
C LEU A 341 0.60 -12.12 3.78
N LEU A 342 -0.34 -11.23 4.04
CA LEU A 342 -0.69 -10.16 3.12
C LEU A 342 0.27 -9.00 3.31
N THR A 343 0.74 -8.46 2.18
CA THR A 343 1.39 -7.14 2.13
C THR A 343 0.36 -6.13 1.62
N THR A 344 0.23 -5.00 2.30
CA THR A 344 -0.54 -3.86 1.82
C THR A 344 0.33 -2.62 1.96
N ASP A 345 0.47 -1.82 0.91
CA ASP A 345 1.16 -0.53 1.00
C ASP A 345 0.14 0.60 1.09
N HIS A 346 0.46 1.60 1.92
CA HIS A 346 -0.34 2.78 2.17
C HIS A 346 0.47 4.04 1.87
N TYR A 347 -0.21 5.08 1.38
CA TYR A 347 0.39 6.40 1.11
C TYR A 347 -0.30 7.47 1.95
N VAL A 348 0.29 7.78 3.09
CA VAL A 348 -0.22 8.75 4.07
C VAL A 348 0.06 10.16 3.58
N GLN A 349 -1.00 10.90 3.25
CA GLN A 349 -0.89 12.29 2.82
C GLN A 349 -0.55 13.19 4.01
N VAL A 350 0.49 14.00 3.88
CA VAL A 350 0.93 14.95 4.90
C VAL A 350 1.20 16.31 4.29
N LYS A 351 1.07 17.37 5.11
CA LYS A 351 1.64 18.68 4.79
C LYS A 351 3.06 18.68 5.35
N SER A 352 4.07 18.66 4.49
CA SER A 352 5.44 18.39 4.93
C SER A 352 5.97 19.47 5.87
N THR A 353 6.64 19.05 6.94
CA THR A 353 7.45 19.92 7.80
C THR A 353 8.94 19.81 7.47
N VAL A 354 9.30 18.97 6.48
CA VAL A 354 10.67 18.90 5.98
C VAL A 354 11.07 20.24 5.38
N PRO A 355 12.16 20.87 5.87
CA PRO A 355 12.50 22.23 5.49
C PRO A 355 12.62 22.47 3.97
N ALA A 356 13.11 21.50 3.20
CA ALA A 356 13.26 21.62 1.75
C ALA A 356 11.93 21.72 0.97
N ILE A 357 10.82 21.24 1.56
CA ILE A 357 9.48 21.23 0.94
C ILE A 357 8.41 21.67 1.95
N GLN A 358 8.77 22.54 2.89
CA GLN A 358 7.91 22.91 4.00
C GLN A 358 6.57 23.48 3.50
N GLY A 359 5.48 22.97 4.03
CA GLY A 359 4.12 23.37 3.69
C GLY A 359 3.57 22.77 2.39
N GLN A 360 4.38 22.05 1.61
CA GLN A 360 3.93 21.37 0.39
C GLN A 360 3.24 20.03 0.73
N PRO A 361 2.29 19.57 -0.11
CA PRO A 361 1.79 18.20 -0.02
C PRO A 361 2.91 17.18 -0.21
N ALA A 362 2.96 16.18 0.65
CA ALA A 362 3.87 15.06 0.57
C ALA A 362 3.15 13.76 0.95
N GLN A 363 3.78 12.63 0.66
CA GLN A 363 3.26 11.30 0.95
C GLN A 363 4.32 10.50 1.71
N LEU A 364 3.92 9.93 2.84
CA LEU A 364 4.70 8.92 3.55
C LEU A 364 4.23 7.54 3.11
N TYR A 365 5.19 6.73 2.69
CA TYR A 365 4.96 5.34 2.36
C TYR A 365 4.99 4.50 3.64
N VAL A 366 3.91 3.76 3.86
CA VAL A 366 3.73 2.87 5.01
C VAL A 366 3.39 1.48 4.50
N ARG A 367 4.28 0.50 4.70
CA ARG A 367 4.00 -0.91 4.39
C ARG A 367 3.37 -1.60 5.58
N GLU A 368 2.38 -2.45 5.33
CA GLU A 368 1.71 -3.33 6.27
C GLU A 368 1.99 -4.79 5.93
N ARG A 369 2.25 -5.61 6.96
CA ARG A 369 2.34 -7.07 6.92
C ARG A 369 1.41 -7.66 7.97
N VAL A 370 0.44 -8.47 7.54
CA VAL A 370 -0.56 -9.12 8.40
C VAL A 370 -0.87 -10.54 7.94
N LEU A 371 -1.37 -11.39 8.84
CA LEU A 371 -1.88 -12.71 8.46
C LEU A 371 -3.17 -12.59 7.63
N ALA A 372 -3.22 -13.31 6.52
CA ALA A 372 -4.43 -13.46 5.71
C ALA A 372 -5.56 -14.06 6.55
N GLY A 373 -6.75 -13.45 6.52
CA GLY A 373 -7.90 -13.91 7.31
C GLY A 373 -7.80 -13.71 8.83
N GLY A 374 -6.77 -13.01 9.33
CA GLY A 374 -6.66 -12.67 10.75
C GLY A 374 -7.83 -11.80 11.21
N ALA A 375 -8.35 -12.06 12.42
CA ALA A 375 -9.26 -11.12 13.07
C ALA A 375 -8.57 -9.74 13.18
N PRO A 376 -9.32 -8.62 13.15
CA PRO A 376 -8.74 -7.30 13.40
C PRO A 376 -7.89 -7.38 14.66
N ALA A 377 -6.63 -6.90 14.61
CA ALA A 377 -5.74 -7.01 15.75
C ALA A 377 -6.45 -6.56 17.02
N SER A 378 -6.27 -7.32 18.10
CA SER A 378 -6.61 -6.77 19.41
C SER A 378 -5.87 -5.44 19.56
N SER A 379 -6.43 -4.53 20.36
CA SER A 379 -5.85 -3.20 20.60
C SER A 379 -4.40 -3.20 21.10
N ASP A 380 -3.85 -4.39 21.35
CA ASP A 380 -2.57 -4.63 21.96
C ASP A 380 -1.43 -5.02 21.01
N ASN A 381 -1.71 -5.35 19.75
CA ASN A 381 -0.78 -6.05 18.85
C ASN A 381 -0.35 -5.25 17.59
N VAL A 382 -0.44 -3.92 17.63
CA VAL A 382 -0.06 -3.06 16.48
C VAL A 382 1.36 -2.51 16.65
N VAL A 383 2.20 -2.67 15.64
CA VAL A 383 3.63 -2.32 15.67
C VAL A 383 4.01 -1.46 14.47
N LEU A 384 4.73 -0.36 14.69
CA LEU A 384 5.29 0.48 13.63
C LEU A 384 6.82 0.50 13.69
N PHE A 385 7.45 0.16 12.58
CA PHE A 385 8.89 0.15 12.39
C PHE A 385 9.40 1.49 11.84
N VAL A 386 10.47 2.02 12.46
CA VAL A 386 11.10 3.31 12.12
C VAL A 386 12.57 3.10 11.80
N HIS A 387 12.97 3.46 10.58
CA HIS A 387 14.29 3.13 10.05
C HIS A 387 15.42 4.09 10.47
N GLY A 388 16.66 3.66 10.19
CA GLY A 388 17.90 4.38 10.44
C GLY A 388 18.26 5.44 9.38
N ALA A 389 19.51 5.90 9.38
CA ALA A 389 19.93 7.03 8.55
C ALA A 389 20.12 6.69 7.05
N GLY A 390 20.38 5.42 6.70
CA GLY A 390 20.77 5.04 5.34
C GLY A 390 19.77 4.18 4.58
N THR A 391 18.96 3.38 5.27
CA THR A 391 18.09 2.38 4.64
C THR A 391 16.63 2.72 4.94
N PRO A 392 15.73 2.77 3.95
CA PRO A 392 14.29 2.92 4.19
C PRO A 392 13.73 1.72 4.98
N ALA A 393 12.60 1.90 5.65
CA ALA A 393 12.04 0.91 6.55
C ALA A 393 11.58 -0.36 5.83
N GLU A 394 11.00 -0.21 4.62
CA GLU A 394 10.56 -1.36 3.83
C GLU A 394 11.72 -2.31 3.48
N VAL A 395 12.93 -1.78 3.33
CA VAL A 395 14.15 -2.54 3.06
C VAL A 395 14.80 -3.02 4.36
N ALA A 396 14.80 -2.17 5.39
CA ALA A 396 15.41 -2.47 6.68
C ALA A 396 14.75 -3.66 7.38
N PHE A 397 13.43 -3.79 7.27
CA PHE A 397 12.67 -4.68 8.14
C PHE A 397 11.85 -5.75 7.41
N ASP A 398 11.63 -5.64 6.09
CA ASP A 398 10.85 -6.61 5.29
C ASP A 398 11.64 -7.12 4.06
N VAL A 399 12.93 -7.43 4.24
CA VAL A 399 13.75 -7.98 3.17
C VAL A 399 13.24 -9.37 2.73
N PRO A 400 13.03 -9.61 1.43
CA PRO A 400 12.55 -10.90 0.92
C PRO A 400 13.73 -11.88 0.77
N TYR A 401 14.29 -12.33 1.89
CA TYR A 401 15.35 -13.35 1.91
C TYR A 401 15.16 -14.28 3.10
N GLN A 402 14.88 -15.57 2.83
CA GLN A 402 14.67 -16.60 3.84
C GLN A 402 13.76 -16.12 4.99
N ASP A 403 14.25 -16.16 6.23
CA ASP A 403 13.57 -15.74 7.47
C ASP A 403 14.02 -14.36 7.99
N TYR A 404 14.70 -13.56 7.16
CA TYR A 404 15.32 -12.29 7.58
C TYR A 404 14.33 -11.12 7.65
N SER A 405 13.07 -11.30 7.24
CA SER A 405 12.02 -10.29 7.40
C SER A 405 11.51 -10.27 8.84
N TRP A 406 11.95 -9.26 9.59
CA TRP A 406 11.49 -9.00 10.96
C TRP A 406 9.98 -8.65 10.99
N MET A 407 9.60 -7.79 10.05
CA MET A 407 8.37 -7.83 9.25
C MET A 407 7.48 -9.05 9.45
N ALA A 408 7.79 -10.04 8.61
CA ALA A 408 7.07 -11.27 8.45
C ALA A 408 7.06 -12.10 9.72
N PHE A 409 8.19 -12.15 10.45
CA PHE A 409 8.29 -12.92 11.67
C PHE A 409 7.27 -12.47 12.73
N LEU A 410 7.16 -11.16 12.97
CA LEU A 410 6.17 -10.63 13.92
C LEU A 410 4.75 -10.78 13.39
N ALA A 411 4.52 -10.57 12.10
CA ALA A 411 3.20 -10.73 11.50
C ALA A 411 2.70 -12.17 11.59
N GLN A 412 3.57 -13.16 11.34
CA GLN A 412 3.26 -14.60 11.51
C GLN A 412 2.93 -14.97 12.95
N ALA A 413 3.41 -14.20 13.93
CA ALA A 413 3.06 -14.35 15.34
C ALA A 413 1.72 -13.67 15.71
N GLY A 414 1.01 -13.11 14.74
CA GLY A 414 -0.31 -12.48 14.93
C GLY A 414 -0.26 -11.00 15.33
N LEU A 415 0.84 -10.31 15.06
CA LEU A 415 0.92 -8.86 15.21
C LEU A 415 0.56 -8.17 13.89
N ASP A 416 -0.05 -7.00 13.98
CA ASP A 416 -0.26 -6.13 12.83
C ASP A 416 0.95 -5.22 12.68
N VAL A 417 1.76 -5.47 11.66
CA VAL A 417 3.09 -4.88 11.56
C VAL A 417 3.16 -3.89 10.42
N PHE A 418 3.62 -2.69 10.73
CA PHE A 418 3.78 -1.59 9.80
C PHE A 418 5.22 -1.12 9.77
N SER A 419 5.65 -0.51 8.67
CA SER A 419 6.92 0.21 8.57
C SER A 419 6.71 1.51 7.81
N VAL A 420 7.35 2.59 8.25
CA VAL A 420 7.24 3.90 7.61
C VAL A 420 8.57 4.34 7.04
N ASP A 421 8.59 4.71 5.76
CA ASP A 421 9.70 5.42 5.14
C ASP A 421 9.55 6.91 5.41
N MET A 422 10.57 7.54 6.00
CA MET A 422 10.56 8.99 6.25
C MET A 422 10.64 9.76 4.93
N THR A 423 10.20 11.02 4.92
CA THR A 423 10.37 11.91 3.77
C THR A 423 11.84 11.93 3.32
N GLY A 424 12.07 11.78 2.01
CA GLY A 424 13.41 11.66 1.44
C GLY A 424 13.95 10.23 1.35
N TYR A 425 13.23 9.22 1.86
CA TYR A 425 13.63 7.81 1.82
C TYR A 425 12.63 6.95 1.03
N GLY A 426 13.14 5.84 0.51
CA GLY A 426 12.38 4.79 -0.17
C GLY A 426 11.34 5.37 -1.13
N ARG A 427 10.10 4.91 -0.96
CA ARG A 427 8.93 5.28 -1.76
C ARG A 427 8.16 6.49 -1.23
N SER A 428 8.58 7.08 -0.11
CA SER A 428 8.03 8.35 0.37
C SER A 428 8.44 9.49 -0.56
N THR A 429 7.74 10.63 -0.47
CA THR A 429 8.09 11.83 -1.23
C THR A 429 9.56 12.20 -1.02
N ARG A 430 10.30 12.33 -2.13
CA ARG A 430 11.69 12.80 -2.11
C ARG A 430 11.74 14.27 -2.54
N PRO A 431 12.27 15.17 -1.69
CA PRO A 431 12.45 16.57 -2.07
C PRO A 431 13.27 16.70 -3.37
N ALA A 432 12.84 17.61 -4.25
CA ALA A 432 13.47 17.83 -5.56
C ALA A 432 15.01 18.03 -5.52
N PRO A 433 15.61 18.70 -4.51
CA PRO A 433 17.06 18.80 -4.39
C PRO A 433 17.81 17.46 -4.40
N MET A 434 17.17 16.35 -4.01
CA MET A 434 17.81 15.04 -4.04
C MET A 434 18.08 14.50 -5.45
N ASN A 435 17.43 15.05 -6.47
CA ASN A 435 17.60 14.64 -7.87
C ASN A 435 18.79 15.32 -8.55
N ASP A 436 19.46 16.25 -7.86
CA ASP A 436 20.63 16.96 -8.37
C ASP A 436 21.92 16.42 -7.72
N PRO A 437 22.80 15.73 -8.47
CA PRO A 437 24.08 15.26 -7.96
C PRO A 437 24.99 16.37 -7.41
N CYS A 438 24.80 17.63 -7.80
CA CYS A 438 25.55 18.77 -7.27
C CYS A 438 25.29 19.03 -5.78
N ASN A 439 24.21 18.47 -5.23
CA ASN A 439 23.88 18.51 -3.80
C ASN A 439 24.59 17.41 -2.97
N LEU A 440 25.50 16.65 -3.57
CA LEU A 440 26.45 15.80 -2.84
C LEU A 440 27.68 16.60 -2.42
N SER A 441 28.46 16.08 -1.46
CA SER A 441 29.79 16.63 -1.16
C SER A 441 30.68 16.58 -2.41
N LYS A 442 31.70 17.45 -2.49
CA LYS A 442 32.62 17.50 -3.64
C LYS A 442 33.27 16.14 -3.92
N GLU A 443 33.58 15.38 -2.88
CA GLU A 443 34.14 14.03 -2.97
C GLU A 443 33.12 13.04 -3.53
N GLN A 444 31.86 13.17 -3.11
CA GLN A 444 30.77 12.29 -3.56
C GLN A 444 30.23 12.66 -4.95
N GLN A 445 30.55 13.82 -5.51
CA GLN A 445 30.21 14.18 -6.89
C GLN A 445 31.01 13.36 -7.93
N ALA A 446 32.15 12.79 -7.53
CA ALA A 446 33.03 12.02 -8.43
C ALA A 446 32.28 10.87 -9.13
N GLY A 447 32.40 10.85 -10.46
CA GLY A 447 31.76 9.84 -11.32
C GLY A 447 30.28 10.10 -11.65
N LEU A 448 29.67 11.15 -11.11
CA LEU A 448 28.27 11.52 -11.41
C LEU A 448 28.12 12.82 -12.19
N VAL A 449 29.09 13.73 -12.07
CA VAL A 449 29.11 15.02 -12.80
C VAL A 449 30.40 15.16 -13.61
N LYS A 450 30.34 15.91 -14.72
CA LYS A 450 31.50 16.13 -15.60
C LYS A 450 32.61 16.96 -14.94
N ALA A 451 32.23 17.90 -14.09
CA ALA A 451 33.12 18.72 -13.28
C ALA A 451 32.42 19.07 -11.96
N PRO A 452 33.15 19.28 -10.84
CA PRO A 452 32.54 19.66 -9.57
C PRO A 452 31.66 20.90 -9.73
N CYS A 453 30.46 20.85 -9.19
CA CYS A 453 29.45 21.89 -9.29
C CYS A 453 29.01 22.38 -7.90
N ALA A 454 28.48 23.60 -7.86
CA ALA A 454 27.91 24.17 -6.65
C ALA A 454 26.54 23.56 -6.35
N ALA A 455 26.24 23.35 -5.07
CA ALA A 455 24.95 22.85 -4.62
C ALA A 455 23.83 23.80 -5.00
N SER A 456 22.76 23.28 -5.62
CA SER A 456 21.53 24.02 -5.87
C SER A 456 20.73 24.28 -4.59
N TYR A 457 20.99 23.51 -3.53
CA TYR A 457 20.41 23.66 -2.21
C TYR A 457 21.52 23.45 -1.16
N PRO A 458 22.15 24.48 -0.59
CA PRO A 458 23.31 24.32 0.30
C PRO A 458 22.94 24.15 1.79
N HIS A 459 21.90 23.37 2.10
CA HIS A 459 21.42 23.14 3.46
C HIS A 459 21.12 21.66 3.72
N THR A 460 21.18 21.22 4.98
CA THR A 460 20.70 19.87 5.37
C THR A 460 19.23 19.69 4.96
N LEU A 461 18.85 18.53 4.43
CA LEU A 461 17.53 18.40 3.80
C LEU A 461 16.39 18.23 4.81
N THR A 462 16.65 17.51 5.90
CA THR A 462 15.65 17.16 6.92
C THR A 462 16.09 17.61 8.31
N SER A 463 15.20 17.57 9.30
CA SER A 463 15.53 17.81 10.71
C SER A 463 14.96 16.72 11.62
N MET A 464 15.51 16.54 12.81
CA MET A 464 14.94 15.57 13.77
C MET A 464 13.49 15.91 14.14
N VAL A 465 13.11 17.19 14.11
CA VAL A 465 11.70 17.62 14.32
C VAL A 465 10.81 17.14 13.18
N SER A 466 11.23 17.33 11.92
CA SER A 466 10.45 16.83 10.78
C SER A 466 10.36 15.30 10.77
N ASP A 467 11.41 14.60 11.23
CA ASP A 467 11.37 13.15 11.38
C ASP A 467 10.36 12.73 12.47
N TRP A 468 10.23 13.47 13.58
CA TRP A 468 9.20 13.20 14.59
C TRP A 468 7.78 13.50 14.08
N ASP A 469 7.61 14.53 13.26
CA ASP A 469 6.33 14.83 12.61
C ASP A 469 5.92 13.71 11.65
N ASP A 470 6.86 13.19 10.85
CA ASP A 470 6.62 12.06 9.94
C ASP A 470 6.25 10.78 10.73
N VAL A 471 6.99 10.47 11.81
CA VAL A 471 6.64 9.37 12.73
C VAL A 471 5.23 9.59 13.31
N GLY A 472 4.92 10.81 13.74
CA GLY A 472 3.62 11.16 14.32
C GLY A 472 2.46 10.97 13.35
N ALA A 473 2.63 11.40 12.10
CA ALA A 473 1.64 11.21 11.05
C ALA A 473 1.40 9.72 10.76
N ALA A 474 2.46 8.91 10.68
CA ALA A 474 2.34 7.47 10.50
C ALA A 474 1.69 6.77 11.72
N VAL A 475 2.05 7.17 12.95
CA VAL A 475 1.43 6.66 14.18
C VAL A 475 -0.07 6.97 14.19
N ASP A 476 -0.46 8.22 13.91
CA ASP A 476 -1.87 8.61 13.90
C ASP A 476 -2.65 7.91 12.77
N TYR A 477 -2.03 7.73 11.61
CA TYR A 477 -2.61 6.93 10.53
C TYR A 477 -2.84 5.48 10.94
N VAL A 478 -1.84 4.81 11.52
CA VAL A 478 -1.94 3.41 11.93
C VAL A 478 -2.95 3.23 13.07
N ARG A 479 -2.99 4.16 14.03
CA ARG A 479 -3.99 4.20 15.11
C ARG A 479 -5.42 4.30 14.58
N ALA A 480 -5.64 5.21 13.63
CA ALA A 480 -6.93 5.33 12.95
C ALA A 480 -7.24 4.06 12.13
N LEU A 481 -6.23 3.53 11.42
CA LEU A 481 -6.35 2.34 10.58
C LEU A 481 -6.80 1.10 11.38
N ARG A 482 -6.32 0.96 12.61
CA ARG A 482 -6.62 -0.18 13.49
C ARG A 482 -7.58 0.10 14.63
N HIS A 483 -8.08 1.32 14.72
CA HIS A 483 -8.96 1.76 15.82
C HIS A 483 -8.32 1.47 17.19
N VAL A 484 -7.03 1.82 17.35
CA VAL A 484 -6.28 1.61 18.59
C VAL A 484 -5.79 2.93 19.17
N ASP A 485 -5.78 3.01 20.50
CA ASP A 485 -5.30 4.21 21.20
C ASP A 485 -3.78 4.35 21.15
N ARG A 486 -3.04 3.22 21.08
CA ARG A 486 -1.58 3.19 21.12
C ARG A 486 -0.99 2.19 20.15
N VAL A 487 0.22 2.45 19.68
CA VAL A 487 1.04 1.52 18.89
C VAL A 487 2.35 1.24 19.60
N SER A 488 2.93 0.07 19.37
CA SER A 488 4.33 -0.18 19.77
C SER A 488 5.26 0.28 18.65
N LEU A 489 6.44 0.77 19.01
CA LEU A 489 7.44 1.20 18.05
C LEU A 489 8.64 0.25 18.06
N VAL A 490 9.16 -0.07 16.89
CA VAL A 490 10.43 -0.78 16.72
C VAL A 490 11.34 0.12 15.88
N ALA A 491 12.59 0.28 16.27
CA ALA A 491 13.48 1.15 15.53
C ALA A 491 14.92 0.67 15.52
N TRP A 492 15.69 1.18 14.55
CA TRP A 492 17.09 0.81 14.37
C TRP A 492 17.97 2.04 14.16
N SER A 493 19.14 2.07 14.81
CA SER A 493 20.17 3.08 14.58
C SER A 493 19.64 4.49 14.89
N ARG A 494 19.70 5.40 13.91
CA ARG A 494 19.06 6.72 13.98
C ARG A 494 17.54 6.68 14.17
N GLY A 495 16.90 5.56 13.81
CA GLY A 495 15.51 5.27 14.16
C GLY A 495 15.29 5.29 15.67
N GLY A 496 16.30 4.98 16.48
CA GLY A 496 16.27 5.13 17.94
C GLY A 496 15.91 6.55 18.36
N PRO A 497 16.74 7.57 18.10
CA PRO A 497 16.39 8.98 18.32
C PRO A 497 15.04 9.42 17.74
N ARG A 498 14.66 8.92 16.56
CA ARG A 498 13.36 9.22 15.93
C ARG A 498 12.21 8.67 16.78
N ALA A 499 12.18 7.36 17.01
CA ALA A 499 11.09 6.68 17.73
C ALA A 499 11.10 7.01 19.23
N ALA A 500 12.25 7.00 19.88
CA ALA A 500 12.39 7.29 21.31
C ALA A 500 12.18 8.78 21.61
N GLY A 501 12.65 9.67 20.74
CA GLY A 501 12.39 11.11 20.85
C GLY A 501 10.90 11.43 20.68
N TYR A 502 10.23 10.79 19.73
CA TYR A 502 8.77 10.88 19.58
C TYR A 502 8.05 10.31 20.82
N ALA A 503 8.40 9.11 21.27
CA ALA A 503 7.80 8.46 22.44
C ALA A 503 8.00 9.24 23.75
N SER A 504 9.11 9.97 23.89
CA SER A 504 9.34 10.88 25.03
C SER A 504 8.40 12.08 25.02
N GLN A 505 7.92 12.51 23.85
CA GLN A 505 7.01 13.65 23.70
C GLN A 505 5.54 13.23 23.68
N HIS A 506 5.27 12.01 23.22
CA HIS A 506 3.93 11.45 23.04
C HIS A 506 3.77 10.06 23.70
N PRO A 507 4.07 9.91 25.00
CA PRO A 507 3.96 8.62 25.68
C PRO A 507 2.53 8.08 25.69
N GLU A 508 1.52 8.94 25.56
CA GLU A 508 0.10 8.57 25.47
C GLU A 508 -0.25 7.80 24.18
N LYS A 509 0.56 7.93 23.12
CA LYS A 509 0.36 7.24 21.83
C LYS A 509 1.22 6.00 21.66
N VAL A 510 2.21 5.79 22.52
CA VAL A 510 3.19 4.71 22.39
C VAL A 510 3.05 3.70 23.53
N LYS A 511 2.86 2.43 23.18
CA LYS A 511 2.66 1.34 24.16
C LYS A 511 3.98 0.77 24.68
N ARG A 512 4.88 0.40 23.77
CA ARG A 512 6.21 -0.17 24.05
C ARG A 512 7.19 0.25 22.96
N LEU A 513 8.47 0.24 23.30
CA LEU A 513 9.55 0.57 22.37
C LEU A 513 10.60 -0.56 22.34
N VAL A 514 11.01 -0.95 21.13
CA VAL A 514 12.18 -1.80 20.87
C VAL A 514 13.16 -1.01 20.03
N VAL A 515 14.42 -0.90 20.46
CA VAL A 515 15.47 -0.19 19.70
C VAL A 515 16.71 -1.04 19.53
N LEU A 516 17.07 -1.32 18.28
CA LEU A 516 18.33 -1.94 17.90
C LEU A 516 19.38 -0.85 17.65
N ALA A 517 20.52 -0.95 18.35
CA ALA A 517 21.68 -0.07 18.21
C ALA A 517 21.33 1.45 18.18
N PRO A 518 20.50 1.97 19.11
CA PRO A 518 20.06 3.37 19.07
C PRO A 518 21.23 4.34 19.22
N ALA A 519 21.30 5.36 18.37
CA ALA A 519 22.29 6.42 18.53
C ALA A 519 22.01 7.25 19.81
N TYR A 520 22.99 7.34 20.71
CA TYR A 520 22.91 8.13 21.94
C TYR A 520 24.29 8.69 22.33
N ASP A 521 24.33 9.95 22.75
CA ASP A 521 25.52 10.55 23.35
C ASP A 521 25.11 11.55 24.44
N ARG A 522 25.63 11.34 25.65
CA ARG A 522 25.47 12.24 26.80
C ARG A 522 25.97 13.67 26.53
N LYS A 523 26.85 13.85 25.56
CA LYS A 523 27.40 15.16 25.14
C LYS A 523 26.55 15.87 24.09
N THR A 524 25.43 15.29 23.66
CA THR A 524 24.50 15.93 22.72
C THR A 524 24.01 17.25 23.32
N ARG A 525 24.08 18.33 22.54
CA ARG A 525 23.70 19.68 22.98
C ARG A 525 22.22 19.75 23.36
N ALA A 526 21.89 20.57 24.34
CA ALA A 526 20.51 20.77 24.79
C ALA A 526 19.58 21.32 23.71
N ASP A 527 20.10 22.12 22.78
CA ASP A 527 19.35 22.68 21.63
C ASP A 527 19.31 21.75 20.41
N ALA A 528 19.85 20.53 20.49
CA ALA A 528 19.90 19.61 19.35
C ALA A 528 18.49 19.19 18.86
N ALA A 529 17.49 19.18 19.74
CA ALA A 529 16.10 18.84 19.44
C ALA A 529 15.35 19.97 18.70
N THR A 530 15.84 21.21 18.77
CA THR A 530 15.19 22.40 18.17
C THR A 530 16.10 23.09 17.15
N ARG A 531 17.18 22.42 16.74
CA ARG A 531 18.18 23.02 15.88
C ARG A 531 17.59 23.28 14.49
N THR A 532 17.61 24.54 14.09
CA THR A 532 17.20 24.97 12.75
C THR A 532 18.28 24.65 11.72
N LEU A 533 17.89 24.73 10.45
CA LEU A 533 18.78 24.50 9.32
C LEU A 533 20.04 25.37 9.40
N GLY A 534 21.18 24.76 9.10
CA GLY A 534 22.44 25.45 8.82
C GLY A 534 22.87 25.22 7.37
N GLU A 535 23.92 25.94 6.94
CA GLU A 535 24.68 25.56 5.74
C GLU A 535 25.19 24.12 5.88
N GLY A 536 25.10 23.33 4.81
CA GLY A 536 25.51 21.93 4.86
C GLY A 536 25.26 21.18 3.56
N VAL A 537 25.61 19.90 3.58
CA VAL A 537 25.33 18.99 2.47
C VAL A 537 23.92 18.42 2.64
N PRO A 538 23.04 18.50 1.62
CA PRO A 538 21.66 18.01 1.71
C PRO A 538 21.52 16.50 1.85
N MET A 539 22.40 15.74 1.22
CA MET A 539 22.28 14.29 1.13
C MET A 539 23.64 13.63 0.97
N ASN A 540 23.67 12.33 1.25
CA ASN A 540 24.78 11.47 0.91
C ASN A 540 24.34 10.38 -0.07
N LYS A 541 25.32 9.77 -0.73
CA LYS A 541 25.15 8.53 -1.49
C LYS A 541 25.96 7.39 -0.90
N GLN A 542 25.54 6.17 -1.19
CA GLN A 542 26.30 4.95 -0.94
C GLN A 542 26.30 4.07 -2.18
N SER A 543 27.47 3.63 -2.64
CA SER A 543 27.60 2.62 -3.70
C SER A 543 27.50 1.21 -3.15
N ARG A 544 27.39 0.20 -4.03
CA ARG A 544 27.44 -1.21 -3.61
C ARG A 544 28.73 -1.54 -2.86
N GLN A 545 29.85 -1.01 -3.33
CA GLN A 545 31.15 -1.22 -2.70
C GLN A 545 31.21 -0.59 -1.31
N ASP A 546 30.69 0.63 -1.15
CA ASP A 546 30.63 1.29 0.17
C ASP A 546 29.72 0.54 1.14
N PHE A 547 28.64 -0.07 0.64
CA PHE A 547 27.72 -0.90 1.43
C PHE A 547 28.41 -2.17 1.95
N ASP A 548 29.05 -2.93 1.05
CA ASP A 548 29.80 -4.14 1.40
C ASP A 548 30.94 -3.80 2.37
N ALA A 549 31.74 -2.76 2.08
CA ALA A 549 32.84 -2.34 2.95
C ALA A 549 32.35 -1.90 4.35
N ASN A 550 31.20 -1.22 4.43
CA ASN A 550 30.60 -0.84 5.70
C ASN A 550 30.08 -2.04 6.50
N TRP A 551 29.69 -3.14 5.85
CA TRP A 551 29.31 -4.37 6.55
C TRP A 551 30.54 -5.19 6.94
N ASP A 552 31.46 -5.40 6.01
CA ASP A 552 32.69 -6.18 6.18
C ASP A 552 33.52 -5.65 7.34
N ARG A 553 33.62 -4.32 7.50
CA ARG A 553 34.35 -3.72 8.64
C ARG A 553 33.77 -4.11 10.00
N GLN A 554 32.51 -4.55 10.08
CA GLN A 554 31.83 -4.89 11.34
C GLN A 554 31.84 -6.37 11.66
N VAL A 555 32.31 -7.23 10.76
CA VAL A 555 32.39 -8.67 10.99
C VAL A 555 33.39 -8.93 12.12
N GLY A 556 32.92 -9.68 13.13
CA GLY A 556 33.71 -10.12 14.28
C GLY A 556 33.65 -11.63 14.53
N CYS A 557 32.72 -12.35 13.88
CA CYS A 557 32.62 -13.81 13.93
C CYS A 557 32.70 -14.44 12.54
N SER A 558 33.07 -15.72 12.47
CA SER A 558 32.95 -16.50 11.23
C SER A 558 31.48 -16.62 10.83
N ASP A 559 31.21 -16.49 9.53
CA ASP A 559 29.87 -16.64 8.93
C ASP A 559 28.82 -15.74 9.59
N GLN A 560 29.22 -14.54 10.02
CA GLN A 560 28.34 -13.60 10.71
C GLN A 560 27.14 -13.18 9.83
N TYR A 561 27.34 -13.06 8.52
CA TYR A 561 26.28 -12.71 7.59
C TYR A 561 26.43 -13.47 6.28
N ASP A 562 25.28 -13.70 5.63
CA ASP A 562 25.19 -14.33 4.33
C ASP A 562 25.30 -13.28 3.22
N ARG A 563 26.18 -13.51 2.24
CA ARG A 563 26.38 -12.57 1.13
C ARG A 563 25.11 -12.45 0.28
N ASP A 564 24.27 -13.47 0.22
CA ASP A 564 23.00 -13.43 -0.51
C ASP A 564 21.93 -12.62 0.21
N ALA A 565 21.95 -12.58 1.55
CA ALA A 565 21.15 -11.63 2.31
C ALA A 565 21.55 -10.18 1.97
N SER A 566 22.86 -9.90 1.93
CA SER A 566 23.40 -8.59 1.51
C SER A 566 22.99 -8.23 0.07
N ASN A 567 23.03 -9.20 -0.85
CA ASN A 567 22.55 -9.02 -2.23
C ASN A 567 21.06 -8.66 -2.28
N SER A 568 20.22 -9.35 -1.51
CA SER A 568 18.78 -9.07 -1.44
C SER A 568 18.49 -7.67 -0.88
N VAL A 569 19.15 -7.28 0.21
CA VAL A 569 19.04 -5.92 0.78
C VAL A 569 19.42 -4.86 -0.25
N TRP A 570 20.55 -5.04 -0.96
CA TRP A 570 20.98 -4.09 -1.98
C TRP A 570 20.00 -4.00 -3.15
N ALA A 571 19.48 -5.13 -3.63
CA ALA A 571 18.50 -5.16 -4.72
C ALA A 571 17.22 -4.39 -4.35
N GLN A 572 16.70 -4.60 -3.13
CA GLN A 572 15.53 -3.87 -2.64
C GLN A 572 15.83 -2.37 -2.44
N MET A 573 17.04 -2.03 -1.99
CA MET A 573 17.48 -0.64 -1.89
C MET A 573 17.40 0.07 -3.24
N MET A 574 17.90 -0.55 -4.32
CA MET A 574 17.85 0.01 -5.67
C MET A 574 16.41 0.12 -6.17
N ALA A 575 15.57 -0.88 -5.91
CA ALA A 575 14.16 -0.86 -6.29
C ALA A 575 13.38 0.26 -5.58
N SER A 576 13.76 0.62 -4.35
CA SER A 576 13.15 1.72 -3.57
C SER A 576 13.62 3.12 -3.98
N ASP A 577 14.65 3.25 -4.82
CA ASP A 577 15.21 4.54 -5.25
C ASP A 577 15.47 4.56 -6.77
N PRO A 578 14.42 4.72 -7.61
CA PRO A 578 14.53 4.59 -9.05
C PRO A 578 15.46 5.64 -9.68
N VAL A 579 15.59 6.83 -9.10
CA VAL A 579 16.56 7.83 -9.59
C VAL A 579 17.97 7.46 -9.16
N GLY A 580 18.19 7.07 -7.90
CA GLY A 580 19.51 6.62 -7.43
C GLY A 580 20.02 5.39 -8.21
N ALA A 581 19.13 4.49 -8.62
CA ALA A 581 19.44 3.35 -9.46
C ALA A 581 20.03 3.75 -10.84
N THR A 582 19.73 4.95 -11.35
CA THR A 582 20.28 5.45 -12.62
C THR A 582 21.65 6.15 -12.48
N TRP A 583 22.11 6.39 -11.26
CA TRP A 583 23.36 7.11 -11.02
C TRP A 583 24.56 6.17 -11.09
N GLY A 584 25.28 6.20 -12.20
CA GLY A 584 26.40 5.31 -12.46
C GLY A 584 25.93 3.83 -12.44
N PRO A 585 26.59 2.92 -11.68
CA PRO A 585 26.14 1.54 -11.52
C PRO A 585 24.96 1.37 -10.55
N GLY A 586 24.37 2.46 -10.08
CA GLY A 586 23.33 2.49 -9.05
C GLY A 586 23.86 2.84 -7.67
N VAL A 587 23.21 3.79 -7.01
CA VAL A 587 23.55 4.23 -5.65
C VAL A 587 22.29 4.42 -4.82
N ARG A 588 22.44 4.23 -3.51
CA ARG A 588 21.42 4.62 -2.55
C ARG A 588 21.59 6.09 -2.21
N ARG A 589 20.53 6.90 -2.29
CA ARG A 589 20.52 8.29 -1.80
C ARG A 589 19.79 8.38 -0.47
N ALA A 590 20.38 9.07 0.51
CA ALA A 590 19.72 9.39 1.78
C ALA A 590 19.91 10.86 2.14
N PRO A 591 18.87 11.52 2.69
CA PRO A 591 18.99 12.88 3.18
C PRO A 591 19.92 12.96 4.40
N GLU A 592 20.64 14.07 4.48
CA GLU A 592 21.24 14.52 5.73
C GLU A 592 20.16 15.18 6.58
N THR A 593 20.19 14.88 7.88
CA THR A 593 19.23 15.42 8.84
C THR A 593 19.98 16.15 9.94
N VAL A 594 19.54 17.36 10.26
CA VAL A 594 20.10 18.14 11.37
C VAL A 594 19.43 17.77 12.70
N GLY A 595 20.19 17.82 13.79
CA GLY A 595 19.68 17.61 15.13
C GLY A 595 19.60 16.14 15.56
N SER A 596 19.21 15.96 16.82
CA SER A 596 19.04 14.65 17.48
C SER A 596 18.17 14.82 18.73
N TRP A 597 17.74 13.71 19.33
CA TRP A 597 17.18 13.72 20.68
C TRP A 597 18.27 14.05 21.73
N THR A 598 17.85 14.52 22.90
CA THR A 598 18.77 14.97 23.97
C THR A 598 18.79 14.02 25.17
N PRO A 599 19.82 14.08 26.04
CA PRO A 599 19.84 13.33 27.30
C PRO A 599 18.63 13.60 28.21
N ASP A 600 18.09 14.82 28.18
CA ASP A 600 16.89 15.17 28.96
C ASP A 600 15.63 14.51 28.40
N MET A 601 15.56 14.30 27.09
CA MET A 601 14.49 13.48 26.50
C MET A 601 14.64 12.02 26.91
N ALA A 602 15.85 11.46 26.88
CA ALA A 602 16.09 10.10 27.34
C ALA A 602 15.65 9.89 28.80
N LYS A 603 15.97 10.83 29.70
CA LYS A 603 15.51 10.80 31.10
C LYS A 603 13.99 10.91 31.26
N LYS A 604 13.29 11.57 30.34
CA LYS A 604 11.82 11.70 30.34
C LYS A 604 11.10 10.53 29.69
N LEU A 605 11.81 9.67 28.97
CA LEU A 605 11.22 8.53 28.28
C LEU A 605 10.67 7.51 29.28
N SER A 606 9.36 7.51 29.50
CA SER A 606 8.66 6.66 30.46
C SER A 606 8.11 5.35 29.88
N VAL A 607 8.07 5.23 28.56
CA VAL A 607 7.54 4.06 27.83
C VAL A 607 8.42 2.83 28.10
N PRO A 608 7.86 1.61 28.29
CA PRO A 608 8.64 0.39 28.41
C PRO A 608 9.61 0.19 27.23
N LEU A 609 10.90 -0.01 27.54
CA LEU A 609 11.98 0.03 26.57
C LEU A 609 12.82 -1.27 26.52
N LEU A 610 12.83 -1.94 25.37
CA LEU A 610 13.85 -2.95 25.03
C LEU A 610 14.95 -2.30 24.19
N MET A 611 16.20 -2.40 24.62
CA MET A 611 17.39 -2.03 23.85
C MET A 611 18.15 -3.28 23.45
N VAL A 612 18.61 -3.34 22.21
CA VAL A 612 19.47 -4.43 21.71
C VAL A 612 20.72 -3.83 21.11
N SER A 613 21.89 -4.41 21.40
CA SER A 613 23.17 -4.01 20.80
C SER A 613 23.91 -5.24 20.30
N GLY A 614 24.46 -5.16 19.08
CA GLY A 614 25.39 -6.18 18.59
C GLY A 614 26.76 -6.05 19.28
N ALA A 615 27.36 -7.17 19.66
CA ALA A 615 28.66 -7.21 20.32
C ALA A 615 29.82 -6.64 19.47
N HIS A 616 29.67 -6.65 18.14
CA HIS A 616 30.63 -6.15 17.17
C HIS A 616 30.18 -4.87 16.45
N ASP A 617 29.20 -4.15 17.00
CA ASP A 617 28.75 -2.89 16.42
C ASP A 617 29.88 -1.85 16.43
N LYS A 618 30.33 -1.44 15.24
CA LYS A 618 31.37 -0.42 15.03
C LYS A 618 30.81 0.88 14.47
N GLN A 619 29.49 1.05 14.49
CA GLN A 619 28.80 2.26 14.05
C GLN A 619 28.18 3.00 15.23
N VAL A 620 27.51 2.27 16.13
CA VAL A 620 27.11 2.74 17.45
C VAL A 620 27.80 1.85 18.47
N ALA A 621 28.82 2.38 19.14
CA ALA A 621 29.56 1.62 20.14
C ALA A 621 28.59 1.07 21.21
N PRO A 622 28.65 -0.22 21.56
CA PRO A 622 27.71 -0.85 22.50
C PRO A 622 27.60 -0.12 23.85
N ASP A 623 28.67 0.52 24.30
CA ASP A 623 28.66 1.31 25.54
C ASP A 623 27.72 2.51 25.46
N ARG A 624 27.48 3.09 24.28
CA ARG A 624 26.48 4.16 24.11
C ARG A 624 25.07 3.66 24.35
N VAL A 625 24.78 2.41 24.01
CA VAL A 625 23.49 1.79 24.30
C VAL A 625 23.37 1.47 25.80
N ARG A 626 24.47 1.10 26.47
CA ARG A 626 24.50 0.94 27.93
C ARG A 626 24.34 2.27 28.67
N GLU A 627 24.91 3.36 28.16
CA GLU A 627 24.68 4.72 28.66
C GLU A 627 23.20 5.09 28.56
N LEU A 628 22.55 4.80 27.44
CA LEU A 628 21.10 5.02 27.30
C LEU A 628 20.31 4.18 28.30
N TYR A 629 20.65 2.89 28.49
CA TYR A 629 19.99 2.06 29.50
C TYR A 629 20.06 2.67 30.90
N ALA A 630 21.23 3.22 31.28
CA ALA A 630 21.41 3.89 32.56
C ALA A 630 20.55 5.16 32.67
N ASP A 631 20.51 5.96 31.60
CA ASP A 631 19.92 7.30 31.62
C ASP A 631 18.40 7.31 31.35
N ALA A 632 17.86 6.29 30.69
CA ALA A 632 16.45 6.25 30.29
C ALA A 632 15.51 6.26 31.49
N GLY A 633 14.47 7.11 31.45
CA GLY A 633 13.48 7.26 32.52
C GLY A 633 12.54 6.08 32.75
N SER A 634 12.57 5.09 31.85
CA SER A 634 11.64 3.96 31.84
C SER A 634 11.88 3.04 33.05
N SER A 635 10.79 2.68 33.73
CA SER A 635 10.83 1.75 34.88
C SER A 635 10.88 0.29 34.45
N GLU A 636 10.36 -0.04 33.27
CA GLU A 636 10.45 -1.35 32.62
C GLU A 636 11.41 -1.26 31.43
N LYS A 637 12.68 -1.60 31.65
CA LYS A 637 13.71 -1.53 30.61
C LYS A 637 14.66 -2.72 30.62
N VAL A 638 14.83 -3.36 29.47
CA VAL A 638 15.77 -4.47 29.26
C VAL A 638 16.81 -4.09 28.24
N PHE A 639 18.07 -4.46 28.49
CA PHE A 639 19.15 -4.39 27.51
C PHE A 639 19.56 -5.80 27.10
N VAL A 640 19.68 -6.06 25.81
CA VAL A 640 20.19 -7.30 25.24
C VAL A 640 21.53 -7.03 24.57
N ASP A 641 22.58 -7.68 25.08
CA ASP A 641 23.85 -7.85 24.40
C ASP A 641 23.74 -9.07 23.47
N LEU A 642 23.88 -8.86 22.17
CA LEU A 642 23.68 -9.89 21.15
C LEU A 642 25.03 -10.36 20.60
N ALA A 643 25.36 -11.62 20.87
CA ALA A 643 26.61 -12.23 20.41
C ALA A 643 26.72 -12.24 18.88
N CYS A 644 27.94 -12.24 18.36
CA CYS A 644 28.21 -12.40 16.92
C CYS A 644 27.28 -11.57 16.03
N SER A 645 27.06 -10.31 16.41
CA SER A 645 26.20 -9.39 15.68
C SER A 645 26.79 -7.99 15.68
N SER A 646 26.54 -7.25 14.61
CA SER A 646 27.01 -5.88 14.39
C SER A 646 25.86 -4.88 14.43
N HIS A 647 26.07 -3.68 13.87
CA HIS A 647 25.02 -2.71 13.62
C HIS A 647 23.90 -3.27 12.72
N ASN A 648 24.21 -4.27 11.91
CA ASN A 648 23.30 -4.89 10.94
C ASN A 648 22.64 -6.17 11.49
N ALA A 649 22.54 -6.33 12.81
CA ALA A 649 22.12 -7.57 13.47
C ALA A 649 20.80 -8.19 12.95
N MET A 650 19.87 -7.38 12.44
CA MET A 650 18.61 -7.88 11.85
C MET A 650 18.84 -8.67 10.56
N TRP A 651 19.98 -8.51 9.92
CA TRP A 651 20.35 -9.19 8.69
C TRP A 651 21.55 -10.14 8.86
N GLU A 652 21.79 -10.61 10.08
CA GLU A 652 22.94 -11.45 10.42
C GLU A 652 22.47 -12.75 11.06
N ARG A 653 23.35 -13.75 11.19
CA ARG A 653 23.00 -15.11 11.66
C ARG A 653 22.17 -15.18 12.94
N ASN A 654 22.31 -14.22 13.85
CA ASN A 654 21.63 -14.19 15.14
C ASN A 654 20.35 -13.33 15.15
N HIS A 655 19.85 -12.90 13.98
CA HIS A 655 18.63 -12.10 13.83
C HIS A 655 17.41 -12.73 14.54
N LEU A 656 17.28 -14.06 14.55
CA LEU A 656 16.15 -14.72 15.23
C LEU A 656 16.14 -14.50 16.76
N PHE A 657 17.29 -14.30 17.41
CA PHE A 657 17.31 -13.94 18.83
C PHE A 657 16.76 -12.53 19.04
N LEU A 658 17.13 -11.58 18.17
CA LEU A 658 16.55 -10.24 18.15
C LEU A 658 15.03 -10.30 17.90
N PHE A 659 14.58 -11.07 16.92
CA PHE A 659 13.16 -11.15 16.55
C PHE A 659 12.33 -11.76 17.67
N ARG A 660 12.81 -12.84 18.30
CA ARG A 660 12.16 -13.47 19.46
C ARG A 660 12.12 -12.54 20.67
N ALA A 661 13.23 -11.90 21.03
CA ALA A 661 13.26 -10.95 22.15
C ALA A 661 12.26 -9.80 21.91
N SER A 662 12.16 -9.34 20.66
CA SER A 662 11.20 -8.30 20.27
C SER A 662 9.77 -8.79 20.38
N LEU A 663 9.45 -9.99 19.91
CA LEU A 663 8.12 -10.59 20.03
C LEU A 663 7.70 -10.72 21.50
N GLU A 664 8.57 -11.26 22.35
CA GLU A 664 8.29 -11.39 23.79
C GLU A 664 8.09 -10.04 24.45
N TRP A 665 8.91 -9.03 24.11
CA TRP A 665 8.75 -7.70 24.65
C TRP A 665 7.43 -7.06 24.23
N LEU A 666 7.11 -7.11 22.93
CA LEU A 666 5.92 -6.50 22.36
C LEU A 666 4.64 -7.14 22.92
N THR A 667 4.63 -8.47 23.09
CA THR A 667 3.44 -9.21 23.55
C THR A 667 3.34 -9.33 25.08
N LYS A 668 4.44 -9.61 25.77
CA LYS A 668 4.48 -9.93 27.21
C LYS A 668 5.08 -8.82 28.08
N GLY A 669 5.82 -7.88 27.48
CA GLY A 669 6.56 -6.85 28.23
C GLY A 669 7.77 -7.40 28.99
N SER A 670 8.34 -8.51 28.53
CA SER A 670 9.51 -9.15 29.13
C SER A 670 10.33 -9.87 28.07
N VAL A 671 11.63 -10.07 28.30
CA VAL A 671 12.49 -10.95 27.50
C VAL A 671 13.02 -12.05 28.41
N ASN A 672 12.83 -13.32 28.06
CA ASN A 672 13.13 -14.47 28.94
C ASN A 672 12.54 -14.31 30.35
N GLY A 673 11.35 -13.73 30.46
CA GLY A 673 10.67 -13.44 31.74
C GLY A 673 11.19 -12.21 32.50
N ALA A 674 12.29 -11.59 32.06
CA ALA A 674 12.83 -10.37 32.68
C ALA A 674 12.12 -9.11 32.15
N LYS A 675 11.64 -8.27 33.06
CA LYS A 675 11.08 -6.94 32.74
C LYS A 675 12.09 -5.81 32.90
N THR A 676 13.18 -6.09 33.62
CA THR A 676 14.31 -5.18 33.83
C THR A 676 15.63 -5.94 33.79
N GLY A 677 16.73 -5.25 33.52
CA GLY A 677 18.07 -5.82 33.59
C GLY A 677 18.78 -5.93 32.25
N MET A 678 19.99 -6.48 32.28
CA MET A 678 20.83 -6.73 31.11
C MET A 678 20.93 -8.24 30.86
N LEU A 679 20.65 -8.67 29.63
CA LEU A 679 20.69 -10.04 29.18
C LEU A 679 21.76 -10.23 28.11
N LYS A 680 22.31 -11.43 28.02
CA LYS A 680 23.21 -11.86 26.95
C LYS A 680 22.52 -12.95 26.14
N LEU A 681 22.37 -12.76 24.83
CA LEU A 681 21.73 -13.73 23.94
C LEU A 681 22.68 -14.17 22.82
N GLY A 682 22.59 -15.43 22.40
CA GLY A 682 23.40 -16.00 21.32
C GLY A 682 24.85 -16.33 21.68
N TYR A 683 25.25 -16.20 22.95
CA TYR A 683 26.55 -16.66 23.45
C TYR A 683 26.47 -18.15 23.77
N ASP A 684 27.47 -18.93 23.35
CA ASP A 684 27.55 -20.35 23.71
C ASP A 684 27.55 -20.51 25.24
N THR A 685 26.61 -21.30 25.75
CA THR A 685 26.56 -21.71 27.16
C THR A 685 27.27 -23.04 27.40
N SER A 686 27.90 -23.62 26.37
CA SER A 686 28.58 -24.91 26.45
C SER A 686 30.02 -24.80 26.97
N GLY A 687 30.12 -24.67 28.30
CA GLY A 687 31.07 -25.45 29.09
C GLY A 687 30.59 -26.89 29.34
N ALA A 688 29.51 -27.33 28.69
CA ALA A 688 29.05 -28.71 28.66
C ALA A 688 29.10 -29.22 27.20
N THR A 689 29.90 -30.25 27.00
CA THR A 689 30.18 -30.97 25.75
C THR A 689 28.96 -31.33 24.91
N ARG A 690 29.06 -30.97 23.62
CA ARG A 690 28.42 -31.48 22.39
C ARG A 690 26.90 -31.44 22.26
#